data_AF-A0A2E5U782-F1
#
_entry.id   AF-A0A2E5U782-F1
#
_cell.length_a   1.000
_cell.length_b   1.000
_cell.length_c   1.000
_cell.angle_alpha   90.00
_cell.angle_beta   90.00
_cell.angle_gamma   90.00
#
_symmetry.space_group_name_H-M   'P 1'
#
loop_
_entity.id
_entity.type
_entity.pdbx_description
1 polymer ?
#
loop_
_entity_poly.entity_id
_entity_poly.type
_entity_poly.pdbx_seq_one_letter_code
_entity_poly.pdbx_strand_id
1 'polypeptide(L)'
;MINRIILIGLFVSIIKGQIISTLDTINVLPYSSEIKLQHNLIIDTTFSILKQDTDSIEYSLDPINGLFFIDNQKKRIQSIIVKYDYYSIPLPTKIGPKWIDLPLVDSLIINHDLSNNIELTSYPIAKEKESIYSSGTVFRNLNISPRGGSEFSGGFQMQIQGSLGNDIVVGGVLSDQNFPIQPDGNTSNLDEIDKIFFQINHNNFEVTAGDVDINIESGKYLNVKRKTVGINNQFKYEGVAGTGAVAGSKGIMHQIEFKGVDGKQGPYSLTAKNGNKDIIIIAGSERIWLNGVRLYRGEDYDYTIDYSLGEISFMPRNIIFFDSDIYIEYQYADEQYNRNLLTSSINKELNNKGNLQLSWIREYDQTLNTNNEMNSEAISLFKDLGDKEIFVSGAQEDSIGIYVFIDSIYSFDSTNTIIGQHYQVSFTHDSKNGEYVRKLSNSGVLYYQWVDRQNIELSNKSIDYYSPVRQLVAPESHQLIQALSNYRVNNWLDLSLELALSEYDKNSLSKIDDNNNQGIGHQIKISGDQISLNNNIIIGYEILQWGRNKRFHSLQRDRSINFNQDWNITPIYGENELMQNINSKVFIDSLLLINTNLSSYKIGSNRKDRAQLDFKGSTRFFNNISGNINQVRSNNEYYQTIDFNTKLFSGSIHPVIDYKNEYSDKLYHFNHLTSGLQFNGQRLQSILGFGRREDFVYNDNKETLFSKGYFGELDIKFKSLSGWNHYVIYRKRIKTEFIDNQKINYDLLQARTFIRKPRIPLRFDAKFKIEEVLTEERMTVYDSIGVGLGTHRYDMQFEEYVPDPNGAYIAYTVLSGSRIPTTKFEGIQRLEYDFSKKYKTFLKNIKYRMDWKWDFNGNDFHINKYRENNLNSKSVVRSKSKLLNEISYLNQNGHQIKIWNINERDLNSLDPRGPDLRINNENGVDYLKPIINEMHFGLKLDQHRKNIKSSFSSLRDRSTAGYWSEIGLKKRFSSVLHIEGYLQFGYDAGTHQLNNFSSSLKGVQFDLLHFFSSKGRIQTRFEWSNVNLFGEARYLPPEALRGHGIGENRRVNINGNLFLKDNFSINININYISDIRYDNFINLSGELRAYF
;
A
#
# COMPACT_ATOMS: atom_id res chain seq x y z
N MET A 1 -18.17 61.30 13.95
CA MET A 1 -19.62 61.09 13.97
C MET A 1 -19.87 59.59 14.01
N ILE A 2 -20.14 59.08 15.21
CA ILE A 2 -20.81 57.82 15.59
C ILE A 2 -20.50 56.57 14.72
N ASN A 3 -19.61 55.74 15.27
CA ASN A 3 -19.48 54.32 14.96
C ASN A 3 -20.70 53.54 15.46
N ARG A 4 -21.18 52.63 14.62
CA ARG A 4 -22.24 51.67 14.92
C ARG A 4 -21.75 50.60 15.89
N ILE A 5 -22.55 50.47 16.93
CA ILE A 5 -22.76 49.30 17.79
C ILE A 5 -22.95 48.03 16.93
N ILE A 6 -22.21 46.97 17.26
CA ILE A 6 -22.73 45.60 17.17
C ILE A 6 -22.57 44.95 18.54
N LEU A 7 -23.73 44.51 19.00
CA LEU A 7 -24.04 43.76 20.20
C LEU A 7 -23.92 42.28 19.88
N ILE A 8 -23.07 41.54 20.58
CA ILE A 8 -23.29 40.11 20.86
C ILE A 8 -22.94 39.89 22.34
N GLY A 9 -23.95 39.48 23.09
CA GLY A 9 -23.85 39.18 24.51
C GLY A 9 -23.19 37.82 24.79
N LEU A 10 -22.63 37.75 26.00
CA LEU A 10 -22.88 36.71 27.00
C LEU A 10 -22.51 35.27 26.63
N PHE A 11 -21.20 34.98 26.71
CA PHE A 11 -20.74 33.82 27.47
C PHE A 11 -19.95 34.35 28.68
N VAL A 12 -20.64 34.52 29.81
CA VAL A 12 -19.98 34.81 31.08
C VAL A 12 -19.62 33.47 31.71
N SER A 13 -18.39 33.01 31.51
CA SER A 13 -17.73 32.20 32.52
C SER A 13 -17.36 33.15 33.66
N ILE A 14 -17.98 32.97 34.83
CA ILE A 14 -17.58 33.67 36.05
C ILE A 14 -16.22 33.12 36.44
N ILE A 15 -15.15 33.68 35.88
CA ILE A 15 -13.79 33.40 36.33
C ILE A 15 -13.61 34.19 37.61
N LYS A 16 -13.61 33.50 38.75
CA LYS A 16 -13.25 34.09 40.05
C LYS A 16 -11.76 34.43 40.01
N GLY A 17 -11.43 35.68 39.69
CA GLY A 17 -10.08 36.21 39.90
C GLY A 17 -9.82 36.41 41.39
N GLN A 18 -8.70 35.89 41.89
CA GLN A 18 -8.24 36.14 43.25
C GLN A 18 -7.14 37.22 43.21
N ILE A 19 -7.26 38.23 44.08
CA ILE A 19 -6.20 39.20 44.33
C ILE A 19 -5.28 38.58 45.38
N ILE A 20 -3.97 38.51 45.07
CA ILE A 20 -2.96 37.95 45.96
C ILE A 20 -1.89 39.00 46.22
N SER A 21 -1.63 39.29 47.50
CA SER A 21 -0.52 40.13 47.93
C SER A 21 0.78 39.32 47.95
N THR A 22 1.83 39.82 47.30
CA THR A 22 3.15 39.18 47.28
C THR A 22 4.27 40.16 47.65
N LEU A 23 5.38 39.59 48.12
CA LEU A 23 6.63 40.28 48.41
C LEU A 23 7.70 39.73 47.47
N ASP A 24 8.21 40.57 46.59
CA ASP A 24 9.26 40.20 45.63
C ASP A 24 10.58 40.88 46.04
N THR A 25 11.68 40.12 46.01
CA THR A 25 13.02 40.62 46.34
C THR A 25 13.86 40.64 45.08
N ILE A 26 14.17 41.85 44.63
CA ILE A 26 14.79 42.11 43.33
C ILE A 26 16.22 42.57 43.54
N ASN A 27 17.16 41.90 42.88
CA ASN A 27 18.54 42.35 42.84
C ASN A 27 18.73 43.30 41.64
N VAL A 28 18.89 44.59 41.91
CA VAL A 28 19.09 45.59 40.84
C VAL A 28 20.56 45.57 40.41
N LEU A 29 20.80 45.23 39.14
CA LEU A 29 22.12 45.30 38.52
C LEU A 29 22.46 46.77 38.18
N PRO A 30 23.74 47.17 38.19
CA PRO A 30 24.12 48.49 37.72
C PRO A 30 23.74 48.62 36.23
N TYR A 31 22.97 49.66 35.89
CA TYR A 31 22.58 50.06 34.53
C TYR A 31 21.40 49.31 33.88
N SER A 32 20.60 48.53 34.62
CA SER A 32 19.34 47.97 34.08
C SER A 32 18.17 48.92 34.33
N SER A 33 17.66 49.61 33.30
CA SER A 33 16.52 50.52 33.40
C SER A 33 15.17 49.83 33.49
N GLU A 34 15.09 48.58 33.05
CA GLU A 34 13.87 47.77 33.02
C GLU A 34 14.07 46.50 33.86
N ILE A 35 13.17 46.27 34.81
CA ILE A 35 13.20 45.10 35.67
C ILE A 35 11.84 44.42 35.64
N LYS A 36 11.82 43.14 35.29
CA LYS A 36 10.59 42.35 35.28
C LYS A 36 10.30 41.76 36.66
N LEU A 37 9.09 42.00 37.16
CA LEU A 37 8.55 41.46 38.40
C LEU A 37 8.08 40.00 38.17
N GLN A 38 7.99 39.22 39.24
CA GLN A 38 7.57 37.81 39.13
C GLN A 38 6.13 37.62 38.60
N HIS A 39 5.28 38.63 38.70
CA HIS A 39 3.85 38.53 38.37
C HIS A 39 3.39 39.69 37.49
N ASN A 40 2.45 39.41 36.60
CA ASN A 40 1.79 40.38 35.71
C ASN A 40 0.44 40.81 36.29
N LEU A 41 -0.24 41.81 35.70
CA LEU A 41 -1.54 42.32 36.16
C LEU A 41 -1.52 42.79 37.62
N ILE A 42 -0.54 43.63 37.93
CA ILE A 42 -0.34 44.26 39.23
C ILE A 42 -1.37 45.37 39.43
N ILE A 43 -1.87 45.49 40.65
CA ILE A 43 -2.69 46.61 41.09
C ILE A 43 -1.73 47.76 41.44
N ASP A 44 -1.59 48.71 40.54
CA ASP A 44 -0.69 49.87 40.62
C ASP A 44 -0.70 50.58 41.99
N THR A 45 -1.89 50.83 42.55
CA THR A 45 -2.09 51.50 43.85
C THR A 45 -1.54 50.72 45.06
N THR A 46 -1.24 49.43 44.90
CA THR A 46 -0.72 48.58 45.99
C THR A 46 0.80 48.43 45.96
N PHE A 47 1.45 48.89 44.89
CA PHE A 47 2.89 48.77 44.74
C PHE A 47 3.63 49.70 45.71
N SER A 48 4.53 49.15 46.51
CA SER A 48 5.37 49.90 47.45
C SER A 48 6.76 49.27 47.59
N ILE A 49 7.78 50.11 47.79
CA ILE A 49 9.15 49.70 48.06
C ILE A 49 9.37 49.75 49.58
N LEU A 50 9.78 48.64 50.20
CA LEU A 50 9.76 48.50 51.66
C LEU A 50 11.08 48.86 52.39
N LYS A 51 12.17 49.16 51.66
CA LYS A 51 13.49 49.38 52.30
C LYS A 51 13.73 50.85 52.64
N GLN A 52 14.03 51.10 53.92
CA GLN A 52 14.06 52.39 54.64
C GLN A 52 15.15 53.42 54.26
N ASP A 53 15.89 53.25 53.15
CA ASP A 53 17.02 54.15 52.80
C ASP A 53 16.85 54.83 51.43
N THR A 54 15.62 54.85 50.90
CA THR A 54 15.32 55.26 49.52
C THR A 54 14.00 56.02 49.40
N ASP A 55 13.82 57.09 50.20
CA ASP A 55 12.73 58.06 50.04
C ASP A 55 12.87 58.96 48.78
N SER A 56 13.73 58.59 47.83
CA SER A 56 13.99 59.35 46.61
C SER A 56 14.34 58.48 45.39
N ILE A 57 13.68 57.33 45.23
CA ILE A 57 13.72 56.58 43.96
C ILE A 57 12.49 56.97 43.14
N GLU A 58 12.71 57.74 42.07
CA GLU A 58 11.71 57.90 41.02
C GLU A 58 11.61 56.59 40.25
N TYR A 59 10.39 56.06 40.17
CA TYR A 59 10.10 54.82 39.46
C TYR A 59 8.86 54.97 38.58
N SER A 60 8.81 54.17 37.53
CA SER A 60 7.62 53.95 36.71
C SER A 60 7.27 52.47 36.70
N LEU A 61 5.99 52.13 36.68
CA LEU A 61 5.50 50.76 36.69
C LEU A 61 4.58 50.57 35.48
N ASP A 62 4.80 49.53 34.68
CA ASP A 62 3.81 48.95 33.77
C ASP A 62 3.12 47.80 34.53
N PRO A 63 1.92 48.05 35.09
CA PRO A 63 1.26 47.07 35.95
C PRO A 63 0.73 45.88 35.14
N ILE A 64 0.43 46.07 33.86
CA ILE A 64 -0.15 45.02 33.01
C ILE A 64 0.90 43.95 32.70
N ASN A 65 2.09 44.40 32.29
CA ASN A 65 3.18 43.50 31.90
C ASN A 65 4.12 43.13 33.07
N GLY A 66 3.95 43.75 34.24
CA GLY A 66 4.80 43.52 35.41
C GLY A 66 6.21 44.09 35.25
N LEU A 67 6.36 45.24 34.59
CA LEU A 67 7.66 45.88 34.37
C LEU A 67 7.83 47.08 35.31
N PHE A 68 8.98 47.13 35.97
CA PHE A 68 9.36 48.15 36.93
C PHE A 68 10.61 48.89 36.43
N PHE A 69 10.50 50.21 36.30
CA PHE A 69 11.55 51.08 35.78
C PHE A 69 12.08 51.99 36.89
N ILE A 70 13.40 52.09 37.02
CA ILE A 70 14.07 52.94 38.04
C ILE A 70 14.90 54.00 37.32
N ASP A 71 14.61 55.28 37.58
CA ASP A 71 15.21 56.39 36.81
C ASP A 71 16.49 56.97 37.43
N ASN A 72 16.95 56.48 38.60
CA ASN A 72 18.16 57.01 39.24
C ASN A 72 18.98 55.93 39.98
N GLN A 73 19.93 55.30 39.29
CA GLN A 73 20.72 54.19 39.85
C GLN A 73 22.10 54.64 40.37
N LYS A 74 22.37 54.38 41.66
CA LYS A 74 23.72 54.46 42.25
C LYS A 74 24.55 53.24 41.81
N LYS A 75 25.89 53.41 41.70
CA LYS A 75 26.89 52.41 41.25
C LYS A 75 27.01 51.09 42.06
N ARG A 76 26.07 50.76 42.96
CA ARG A 76 26.13 49.55 43.80
C ARG A 76 24.91 48.66 43.56
N ILE A 77 25.14 47.35 43.54
CA ILE A 77 24.08 46.33 43.57
C ILE A 77 23.30 46.52 44.88
N GLN A 78 22.01 46.82 44.78
CA GLN A 78 21.11 46.91 45.91
C GLN A 78 19.95 45.94 45.71
N SER A 79 19.67 45.13 46.73
CA SER A 79 18.46 44.32 46.78
C SER A 79 17.30 45.18 47.29
N ILE A 80 16.31 45.41 46.43
CA ILE A 80 15.08 46.13 46.73
C ILE A 80 13.98 45.11 46.99
N ILE A 81 13.21 45.32 48.06
CA ILE A 81 12.03 44.50 48.36
C ILE A 81 10.81 45.33 47.97
N VAL A 82 9.99 44.80 47.07
CA VAL A 82 8.75 45.41 46.62
C VAL A 82 7.56 44.59 47.10
N LYS A 83 6.51 45.27 47.53
CA LYS A 83 5.22 44.66 47.87
C LYS A 83 4.18 45.15 46.88
N TYR A 84 3.41 44.23 46.33
CA TYR A 84 2.31 44.56 45.43
C TYR A 84 1.26 43.44 45.42
N ASP A 85 0.04 43.79 45.06
CA ASP A 85 -1.06 42.85 44.84
C ASP A 85 -1.23 42.62 43.33
N TYR A 86 -1.52 41.39 42.92
CA TYR A 86 -1.76 41.05 41.51
C TYR A 86 -3.00 40.18 41.34
N TYR A 87 -3.60 40.25 40.14
CA TYR A 87 -4.72 39.40 39.76
C TYR A 87 -4.24 38.05 39.23
N SER A 88 -4.49 36.98 39.98
CA SER A 88 -4.27 35.60 39.50
C SER A 88 -5.47 35.14 38.69
N ILE A 89 -5.47 35.43 37.39
CA ILE A 89 -6.50 34.99 36.44
C ILE A 89 -5.84 34.14 35.35
N PRO A 90 -6.26 32.88 35.13
CA PRO A 90 -5.81 32.07 34.00
C PRO A 90 -6.53 32.52 32.73
N LEU A 91 -6.14 33.69 32.19
CA LEU A 91 -6.56 34.10 30.86
C LEU A 91 -5.65 33.44 29.82
N PRO A 92 -6.17 32.76 28.78
CA PRO A 92 -5.38 32.49 27.59
C PRO A 92 -5.01 33.85 26.97
N THR A 93 -3.73 34.21 26.98
CA THR A 93 -3.24 35.55 26.64
C THR A 93 -3.36 35.90 25.15
N LYS A 94 -3.91 35.00 24.33
CA LYS A 94 -4.21 35.26 22.92
C LYS A 94 -5.52 34.58 22.51
N ILE A 95 -6.53 35.39 22.19
CA ILE A 95 -7.72 34.98 21.45
C ILE A 95 -7.71 35.78 20.15
N GLY A 96 -7.39 35.11 19.06
CA GLY A 96 -7.25 35.70 17.73
C GLY A 96 -6.76 34.65 16.75
N PRO A 97 -7.01 34.80 15.45
CA PRO A 97 -6.64 33.78 14.50
C PRO A 97 -5.12 33.78 14.27
N LYS A 98 -4.49 32.60 14.42
CA LYS A 98 -3.03 32.41 14.43
C LYS A 98 -2.28 32.93 13.20
N TRP A 99 -2.96 33.27 12.10
CA TRP A 99 -2.34 33.89 10.92
C TRP A 99 -1.84 35.31 11.18
N ILE A 100 -2.34 35.99 12.21
CA ILE A 100 -1.83 37.31 12.65
C ILE A 100 -0.45 37.17 13.33
N ASP A 101 -0.13 35.97 13.84
CA ASP A 101 1.17 35.64 14.43
C ASP A 101 2.19 35.13 13.39
N LEU A 102 1.85 35.12 12.09
CA LEU A 102 2.83 34.80 11.05
C LEU A 102 3.89 35.90 11.02
N PRO A 103 5.19 35.55 11.04
CA PRO A 103 6.24 36.55 10.93
C PRO A 103 6.11 37.31 9.61
N LEU A 104 6.39 38.62 9.64
CA LEU A 104 6.52 39.43 8.43
C LEU A 104 7.59 38.79 7.53
N VAL A 105 7.16 38.38 6.33
CA VAL A 105 7.98 37.68 5.31
C VAL A 105 9.23 38.46 4.92
N ASP A 106 9.27 39.76 5.19
CA ASP A 106 10.42 40.63 4.95
C ASP A 106 11.68 40.25 5.74
N SER A 107 11.57 39.46 6.80
CA SER A 107 12.75 38.93 7.52
C SER A 107 13.53 37.84 6.75
N LEU A 108 13.02 37.38 5.60
CA LEU A 108 13.69 36.44 4.68
C LEU A 108 14.34 37.15 3.47
N ILE A 109 14.24 38.48 3.37
CA ILE A 109 14.93 39.26 2.35
C ILE A 109 16.24 39.76 2.94
N ILE A 110 17.31 38.99 2.74
CA ILE A 110 18.67 39.51 2.90
C ILE A 110 18.84 40.61 1.85
N ASN A 111 18.83 41.86 2.30
CA ASN A 111 19.10 43.03 1.47
C ASN A 111 20.57 42.96 1.00
N HIS A 112 20.78 42.53 -0.25
CA HIS A 112 22.02 42.80 -0.96
C HIS A 112 21.91 44.18 -1.60
N ASP A 113 22.14 45.24 -0.81
CA ASP A 113 22.48 46.54 -1.35
C ASP A 113 23.89 46.46 -1.95
N LEU A 114 23.95 46.11 -3.23
CA LEU A 114 25.15 46.23 -4.06
C LEU A 114 25.12 47.59 -4.75
N SER A 115 25.87 48.55 -4.21
CA SER A 115 26.37 49.67 -5.00
C SER A 115 27.89 49.82 -4.81
N ASN A 116 28.60 49.45 -5.88
CA ASN A 116 29.87 49.94 -6.39
C ASN A 116 31.05 50.16 -5.44
N ASN A 117 32.04 49.25 -5.51
CA ASN A 117 33.37 49.48 -6.08
C ASN A 117 34.34 48.44 -5.50
N ILE A 118 34.64 47.38 -6.26
CA ILE A 118 35.81 46.55 -5.98
C ILE A 118 36.55 46.36 -7.30
N GLU A 119 37.74 46.95 -7.34
CA GLU A 119 38.74 46.80 -8.37
C GLU A 119 39.04 45.31 -8.62
N LEU A 120 39.22 44.99 -9.91
CA LEU A 120 39.71 43.70 -10.37
C LEU A 120 41.16 43.49 -9.90
N THR A 121 41.33 42.86 -8.74
CA THR A 121 42.63 42.31 -8.32
C THR A 121 42.62 40.79 -8.42
N SER A 122 43.39 40.30 -9.40
CA SER A 122 44.12 39.03 -9.46
C SER A 122 43.44 37.74 -8.95
N TYR A 123 43.23 36.82 -9.89
CA TYR A 123 42.93 35.40 -9.71
C TYR A 123 43.53 34.79 -8.42
N PRO A 124 42.71 34.29 -7.47
CA PRO A 124 43.16 33.22 -6.63
C PRO A 124 43.15 31.94 -7.47
N ILE A 125 44.27 31.22 -7.42
CA ILE A 125 44.41 29.83 -7.85
C ILE A 125 43.15 29.05 -7.46
N ALA A 126 42.53 28.38 -8.42
CA ALA A 126 41.33 27.58 -8.21
C ALA A 126 41.61 26.51 -7.13
N LYS A 127 41.18 26.77 -5.90
CA LYS A 127 40.75 25.69 -5.00
C LYS A 127 39.55 25.05 -5.70
N GLU A 128 39.66 23.77 -6.04
CA GLU A 128 38.54 22.96 -6.49
C GLU A 128 37.37 23.22 -5.53
N LYS A 129 36.30 23.84 -6.05
CA LYS A 129 35.10 24.09 -5.27
C LYS A 129 34.50 22.73 -4.93
N GLU A 130 34.52 22.37 -3.65
CA GLU A 130 33.56 21.45 -3.05
C GLU A 130 32.17 21.84 -3.57
N SER A 131 31.57 20.98 -4.40
CA SER A 131 30.28 21.24 -5.01
C SER A 131 29.26 20.26 -4.46
N ILE A 132 28.61 20.64 -3.37
CA ILE A 132 27.38 20.02 -2.91
C ILE A 132 26.22 20.76 -3.58
N TYR A 133 25.40 20.00 -4.30
CA TYR A 133 24.14 20.44 -4.87
C TYR A 133 23.01 19.94 -3.98
N SER A 134 22.09 20.84 -3.65
CA SER A 134 20.82 20.48 -3.03
C SER A 134 19.70 20.88 -3.96
N SER A 135 18.68 20.03 -4.06
CA SER A 135 17.44 20.36 -4.76
C SER A 135 16.23 19.84 -3.98
N GLY A 136 15.22 20.65 -3.72
CA GLY A 136 14.08 20.22 -2.92
C GLY A 136 12.84 21.09 -3.02
N THR A 137 11.80 20.71 -2.29
CA THR A 137 10.56 21.46 -2.14
C THR A 137 10.06 21.45 -0.70
N VAL A 138 9.57 22.58 -0.21
CA VAL A 138 8.73 22.67 1.02
C VAL A 138 7.36 23.12 0.57
N PHE A 139 6.27 22.55 1.08
CA PHE A 139 4.94 23.08 0.87
C PHE A 139 4.08 23.10 2.14
N ARG A 140 3.07 23.97 2.16
CA ARG A 140 2.07 24.12 3.21
C ARG A 140 0.70 24.30 2.56
N ASN A 141 -0.24 23.45 2.94
CA ASN A 141 -1.61 23.40 2.45
C ASN A 141 -2.59 23.84 3.53
N LEU A 142 -3.56 24.65 3.15
CA LEU A 142 -4.63 25.15 4.00
C LEU A 142 -5.96 24.94 3.29
N ASN A 143 -6.86 24.17 3.90
CA ASN A 143 -8.23 24.00 3.45
C ASN A 143 -9.17 24.65 4.47
N ILE A 144 -10.16 25.40 4.01
CA ILE A 144 -11.16 26.08 4.83
C ILE A 144 -12.54 25.81 4.25
N SER A 145 -13.40 25.15 5.04
CA SER A 145 -14.82 25.00 4.75
C SER A 145 -15.70 25.71 5.81
N PRO A 146 -16.71 26.50 5.41
CA PRO A 146 -17.55 27.30 6.31
C PRO A 146 -18.41 26.45 7.25
N ARG A 147 -18.58 25.15 6.95
CA ARG A 147 -19.38 24.20 7.74
C ARG A 147 -18.61 22.94 8.16
N GLY A 148 -17.37 22.77 7.71
CA GLY A 148 -16.54 21.57 7.95
C GLY A 148 -15.31 21.80 8.85
N GLY A 149 -14.90 23.04 9.10
CA GLY A 149 -13.67 23.34 9.83
C GLY A 149 -12.50 23.69 8.88
N SER A 150 -11.29 23.81 9.44
CA SER A 150 -10.07 24.11 8.70
C SER A 150 -9.03 23.03 8.92
N GLU A 151 -8.41 22.59 7.85
CA GLU A 151 -7.31 21.62 7.85
C GLU A 151 -6.03 22.31 7.39
N PHE A 152 -4.93 22.09 8.12
CA PHE A 152 -3.60 22.58 7.77
C PHE A 152 -2.66 21.38 7.66
N SER A 153 -2.03 21.23 6.50
CA SER A 153 -1.06 20.16 6.25
C SER A 153 0.18 20.72 5.55
N GLY A 154 1.25 19.95 5.46
CA GLY A 154 2.50 20.40 4.87
C GLY A 154 3.43 19.25 4.59
N GLY A 155 4.46 19.53 3.79
CA GLY A 155 5.51 18.58 3.49
C GLY A 155 6.82 19.26 3.10
N PHE A 156 7.89 18.52 3.16
CA PHE A 156 9.26 18.86 2.83
C PHE A 156 9.87 17.66 2.12
N GLN A 157 10.62 17.91 1.06
CA GLN A 157 11.44 16.92 0.38
C GLN A 157 12.71 17.60 -0.10
N MET A 158 13.88 17.02 0.15
CA MET A 158 15.17 17.58 -0.26
C MET A 158 16.10 16.48 -0.72
N GLN A 159 16.74 16.67 -1.86
CA GLN A 159 17.80 15.83 -2.38
C GLN A 159 19.13 16.56 -2.21
N ILE A 160 20.17 15.85 -1.78
CA ILE A 160 21.52 16.38 -1.60
C ILE A 160 22.47 15.46 -2.37
N GLN A 161 23.39 16.01 -3.15
CA GLN A 161 24.45 15.25 -3.82
C GLN A 161 25.71 16.12 -4.01
N GLY A 162 26.88 15.57 -3.71
CA GLY A 162 28.14 16.22 -4.05
C GLY A 162 29.37 15.57 -3.45
N SER A 163 30.53 16.17 -3.70
CA SER A 163 31.81 15.72 -3.16
C SER A 163 32.33 16.71 -2.11
N LEU A 164 32.79 16.18 -0.98
CA LEU A 164 33.43 16.90 0.13
C LEU A 164 34.92 16.53 0.14
N GLY A 165 35.77 17.39 -0.41
CA GLY A 165 37.18 17.05 -0.67
C GLY A 165 37.34 15.96 -1.73
N ASN A 166 38.47 15.25 -1.71
CA ASN A 166 38.86 14.33 -2.80
C ASN A 166 38.27 12.92 -2.67
N ASP A 167 37.95 12.49 -1.45
CA ASP A 167 37.66 11.07 -1.15
C ASP A 167 36.29 10.85 -0.50
N ILE A 168 35.46 11.89 -0.32
CA ILE A 168 34.13 11.77 0.29
C ILE A 168 33.05 12.24 -0.69
N VAL A 169 32.07 11.37 -0.93
CA VAL A 169 30.87 11.67 -1.71
C VAL A 169 29.65 11.57 -0.80
N VAL A 170 28.80 12.57 -0.81
CA VAL A 170 27.56 12.61 -0.03
C VAL A 170 26.37 12.61 -0.97
N GLY A 171 25.33 11.85 -0.61
CA GLY A 171 24.08 11.73 -1.36
C GLY A 171 22.92 11.46 -0.41
N GLY A 172 21.73 11.99 -0.67
CA GLY A 172 20.57 11.67 0.17
C GLY A 172 19.25 12.29 -0.27
N VAL A 173 18.16 11.73 0.22
CA VAL A 173 16.78 12.23 0.11
C VAL A 173 16.21 12.38 1.52
N LEU A 174 15.83 13.59 1.91
CA LEU A 174 15.20 13.92 3.19
C LEU A 174 13.73 14.24 2.94
N SER A 175 12.82 13.83 3.81
CA SER A 175 11.39 14.17 3.73
C SER A 175 10.74 14.18 5.13
N ASP A 176 9.77 15.06 5.35
CA ASP A 176 8.93 15.09 6.57
C ASP A 176 7.48 14.66 6.31
N GLN A 177 7.20 14.09 5.12
CA GLN A 177 5.84 13.73 4.71
C GLN A 177 5.32 12.54 5.53
N ASN A 178 4.16 12.70 6.17
CA ASN A 178 3.54 11.71 7.06
C ASN A 178 2.90 10.50 6.35
N PHE A 179 2.91 10.41 5.02
CA PHE A 179 2.30 9.28 4.30
C PHE A 179 3.32 8.62 3.37
N PRO A 180 3.83 7.42 3.72
CA PRO A 180 4.42 6.54 2.72
C PRO A 180 3.30 6.15 1.75
N ILE A 181 3.46 6.42 0.45
CA ILE A 181 2.50 5.96 -0.54
C ILE A 181 2.76 4.48 -0.74
N GLN A 182 1.84 3.62 -0.30
CA GLN A 182 1.96 2.20 -0.62
C GLN A 182 1.65 2.02 -2.12
N PRO A 183 2.58 1.47 -2.91
CA PRO A 183 2.36 1.26 -4.34
C PRO A 183 1.43 0.05 -4.58
N ASP A 184 0.66 0.06 -5.66
CA ASP A 184 -0.38 -0.96 -5.94
C ASP A 184 0.14 -2.39 -6.26
N GLY A 185 1.42 -2.72 -6.01
CA GLY A 185 2.01 -4.06 -6.19
C GLY A 185 1.85 -4.72 -7.58
N ASN A 186 1.33 -4.00 -8.57
CA ASN A 186 1.06 -4.46 -9.93
C ASN A 186 2.32 -4.51 -10.82
N THR A 187 3.45 -3.96 -10.35
CA THR A 187 4.73 -3.91 -11.06
C THR A 187 5.86 -4.56 -10.26
N SER A 188 6.87 -5.08 -10.97
CA SER A 188 8.08 -5.61 -10.35
C SER A 188 8.96 -4.51 -9.75
N ASN A 189 9.06 -3.36 -10.41
CA ASN A 189 9.86 -2.22 -9.96
C ASN A 189 9.04 -1.39 -8.96
N LEU A 190 9.55 -1.26 -7.73
CA LEU A 190 8.82 -0.69 -6.61
C LEU A 190 9.74 0.02 -5.59
N ASP A 191 11.07 -0.18 -5.69
CA ASP A 191 11.99 -0.03 -4.57
C ASP A 191 12.61 1.36 -4.32
N GLU A 192 12.27 2.41 -5.09
CA GLU A 192 13.06 3.66 -5.05
C GLU A 192 12.28 4.97 -4.90
N ILE A 193 10.95 4.96 -4.92
CA ILE A 193 10.19 6.23 -4.97
C ILE A 193 10.15 6.95 -3.60
N ASP A 194 10.17 6.19 -2.49
CA ASP A 194 9.86 6.71 -1.15
C ASP A 194 10.99 6.55 -0.11
N LYS A 195 12.22 6.14 -0.49
CA LYS A 195 13.31 5.96 0.49
C LYS A 195 13.83 7.31 0.98
N ILE A 196 13.78 7.53 2.30
CA ILE A 196 14.35 8.72 2.96
C ILE A 196 15.71 8.33 3.55
N PHE A 197 16.82 8.74 2.95
CA PHE A 197 18.15 8.36 3.42
C PHE A 197 19.19 9.47 3.25
N PHE A 198 20.29 9.36 3.97
CA PHE A 198 21.49 10.19 3.82
C PHE A 198 22.72 9.29 3.86
N GLN A 199 23.55 9.35 2.84
CA GLN A 199 24.68 8.46 2.60
C GLN A 199 25.97 9.27 2.48
N ILE A 200 27.00 8.80 3.16
CA ILE A 200 28.38 9.29 3.08
C ILE A 200 29.24 8.13 2.60
N ASN A 201 29.85 8.28 1.43
CA ASN A 201 30.73 7.30 0.82
C ASN A 201 32.17 7.80 0.86
N HIS A 202 33.07 6.95 1.36
CA HIS A 202 34.51 7.14 1.36
C HIS A 202 35.19 5.86 0.84
N ASN A 203 36.46 5.93 0.41
CA ASN A 203 37.20 4.78 -0.14
C ASN A 203 37.25 3.56 0.80
N ASN A 204 37.20 3.79 2.12
CA ASN A 204 37.31 2.76 3.16
C ASN A 204 36.02 2.51 3.95
N PHE A 205 35.02 3.38 3.85
CA PHE A 205 33.78 3.25 4.62
C PHE A 205 32.59 3.90 3.93
N GLU A 206 31.40 3.40 4.26
CA GLU A 206 30.11 3.91 3.83
C GLU A 206 29.22 4.04 5.07
N VAL A 207 28.62 5.20 5.26
CA VAL A 207 27.64 5.45 6.34
C VAL A 207 26.33 5.86 5.71
N THR A 208 25.26 5.14 6.03
CA THR A 208 23.91 5.45 5.56
C THR A 208 23.00 5.64 6.76
N ALA A 209 22.27 6.74 6.80
CA ALA A 209 21.30 7.09 7.83
C ALA A 209 19.90 7.25 7.22
N GLY A 210 18.84 6.98 7.99
CA GLY A 210 17.45 6.97 7.51
C GLY A 210 17.00 5.57 7.12
N ASP A 211 16.27 5.44 6.03
CA ASP A 211 15.81 4.18 5.46
C ASP A 211 16.97 3.34 4.93
N VAL A 212 17.31 2.29 5.67
CA VAL A 212 18.42 1.40 5.35
C VAL A 212 17.96 -0.06 5.32
N ASP A 213 18.38 -0.75 4.27
CA ASP A 213 18.17 -2.19 4.12
C ASP A 213 19.38 -2.91 4.73
N ILE A 214 19.19 -3.52 5.91
CA ILE A 214 20.25 -4.27 6.59
C ILE A 214 20.25 -5.69 6.05
N ASN A 215 21.38 -6.09 5.46
CA ASN A 215 21.62 -7.44 4.98
C ASN A 215 22.86 -8.03 5.66
N ILE A 216 22.68 -9.12 6.40
CA ILE A 216 23.76 -9.89 7.01
C ILE A 216 23.64 -11.31 6.49
N GLU A 217 24.66 -11.75 5.75
CA GLU A 217 24.76 -13.11 5.23
C GLU A 217 25.97 -13.77 5.88
N SER A 218 25.70 -14.77 6.73
CA SER A 218 26.70 -15.43 7.56
C SER A 218 26.24 -16.87 7.80
N GLY A 219 26.90 -17.84 7.14
CA GLY A 219 26.65 -19.27 7.33
C GLY A 219 25.21 -19.74 7.09
N LYS A 220 24.79 -20.80 7.80
CA LYS A 220 23.45 -21.39 7.78
C LYS A 220 22.47 -20.64 8.70
N TYR A 221 22.91 -20.30 9.91
CA TYR A 221 22.00 -19.86 10.98
C TYR A 221 21.70 -18.35 11.01
N LEU A 222 22.56 -17.51 10.40
CA LEU A 222 22.40 -16.06 10.41
C LEU A 222 22.39 -15.48 9.00
N ASN A 223 21.23 -15.54 8.36
CA ASN A 223 20.94 -14.83 7.13
C ASN A 223 19.74 -13.95 7.41
N VAL A 224 19.95 -12.63 7.47
CA VAL A 224 18.92 -11.67 7.89
C VAL A 224 18.86 -10.51 6.92
N LYS A 225 17.66 -10.26 6.40
CA LYS A 225 17.31 -9.07 5.61
C LYS A 225 16.20 -8.31 6.31
N ARG A 226 16.45 -7.05 6.69
CA ARG A 226 15.51 -6.18 7.40
C ARG A 226 15.41 -4.82 6.72
N LYS A 227 14.18 -4.33 6.55
CA LYS A 227 13.92 -2.95 6.14
C LYS A 227 13.81 -2.11 7.40
N THR A 228 14.67 -1.13 7.56
CA THR A 228 14.83 -0.43 8.84
C THR A 228 14.98 1.07 8.67
N VAL A 229 14.84 1.82 9.77
CA VAL A 229 15.13 3.25 9.85
C VAL A 229 16.19 3.44 10.92
N GLY A 230 17.38 3.91 10.55
CA GLY A 230 18.47 4.05 11.49
C GLY A 230 19.78 4.41 10.83
N ILE A 231 20.89 4.01 11.45
CA ILE A 231 22.25 4.25 10.94
C ILE A 231 22.89 2.89 10.68
N ASN A 232 23.45 2.73 9.48
CA ASN A 232 24.25 1.59 9.07
C ASN A 232 25.63 2.07 8.63
N ASN A 233 26.69 1.46 9.14
CA ASN A 233 28.07 1.69 8.73
C ASN A 233 28.62 0.41 8.10
N GLN A 234 29.28 0.55 6.97
CA GLN A 234 30.09 -0.49 6.36
C GLN A 234 31.52 0.02 6.23
N PHE A 235 32.51 -0.83 6.46
CA PHE A 235 33.91 -0.48 6.26
C PHE A 235 34.69 -1.62 5.64
N LYS A 236 35.73 -1.27 4.89
CA LYS A 236 36.71 -2.20 4.32
C LYS A 236 38.10 -1.61 4.44
N TYR A 237 38.96 -2.29 5.18
CA TYR A 237 40.34 -1.86 5.41
C TYR A 237 41.27 -3.08 5.50
N GLU A 238 42.33 -3.11 4.69
CA GLU A 238 43.39 -4.14 4.72
C GLU A 238 42.89 -5.61 4.80
N GLY A 239 41.88 -5.96 3.99
CA GLY A 239 41.33 -7.33 3.96
C GLY A 239 40.38 -7.68 5.12
N VAL A 240 40.07 -6.72 5.99
CA VAL A 240 38.98 -6.78 6.97
C VAL A 240 37.81 -5.95 6.44
N ALA A 241 36.64 -6.57 6.37
CA ALA A 241 35.39 -5.88 6.07
C ALA A 241 34.45 -6.03 7.27
N GLY A 242 33.68 -5.00 7.58
CA GLY A 242 32.68 -5.07 8.63
C GLY A 242 31.46 -4.23 8.32
N THR A 243 30.36 -4.57 8.97
CA THR A 243 29.11 -3.82 8.94
C THR A 243 28.55 -3.74 10.35
N GLY A 244 27.91 -2.63 10.68
CA GLY A 244 27.23 -2.46 11.95
C GLY A 244 26.09 -1.47 11.82
N ALA A 245 24.96 -1.78 12.45
CA ALA A 245 23.77 -0.96 12.37
C ALA A 245 23.08 -0.79 13.72
N VAL A 246 22.48 0.37 13.90
CA VAL A 246 21.57 0.71 14.99
C VAL A 246 20.33 1.31 14.35
N ALA A 247 19.22 0.58 14.36
CA ALA A 247 18.02 0.97 13.63
C ALA A 247 16.73 0.49 14.31
N GLY A 248 15.61 1.12 13.98
CA GLY A 248 14.27 0.60 14.23
C GLY A 248 13.80 -0.23 13.04
N SER A 249 13.20 -1.40 13.28
CA SER A 249 12.59 -2.20 12.22
C SER A 249 11.31 -1.52 11.72
N LYS A 250 11.11 -1.45 10.39
CA LYS A 250 9.85 -0.94 9.82
C LYS A 250 8.66 -1.88 10.03
N GLY A 251 8.92 -3.13 10.39
CA GLY A 251 7.89 -4.12 10.61
C GLY A 251 8.41 -5.41 11.22
N ILE A 252 7.50 -6.34 11.48
CA ILE A 252 7.77 -7.67 12.01
C ILE A 252 7.80 -8.68 10.88
N MET A 253 8.87 -9.48 10.84
CA MET A 253 8.98 -10.59 9.90
C MET A 253 7.98 -11.70 10.26
N HIS A 254 7.22 -12.13 9.27
CA HIS A 254 6.35 -13.30 9.38
C HIS A 254 6.51 -14.21 8.18
N GLN A 255 6.23 -15.49 8.44
CA GLN A 255 6.38 -16.56 7.47
C GLN A 255 5.17 -17.44 7.60
N ILE A 256 4.48 -17.68 6.49
CA ILE A 256 3.33 -18.56 6.43
C ILE A 256 3.57 -19.63 5.37
N GLU A 257 3.14 -20.84 5.70
CA GLU A 257 3.17 -22.01 4.81
C GLU A 257 1.76 -22.58 4.81
N PHE A 258 1.14 -22.66 3.64
CA PHE A 258 -0.19 -23.24 3.51
C PHE A 258 -0.36 -23.90 2.14
N LYS A 259 -1.38 -24.77 2.04
CA LYS A 259 -1.74 -25.44 0.80
C LYS A 259 -2.69 -24.59 -0.04
N GLY A 260 -2.49 -24.62 -1.36
CA GLY A 260 -3.34 -23.97 -2.34
C GLY A 260 -4.78 -24.48 -2.33
N VAL A 261 -5.65 -23.81 -3.08
CA VAL A 261 -7.06 -24.24 -3.24
C VAL A 261 -7.33 -24.26 -4.74
N ASP A 262 -7.86 -25.38 -5.24
CA ASP A 262 -8.21 -25.50 -6.66
C ASP A 262 -9.23 -24.42 -7.05
N GLY A 263 -9.02 -23.75 -8.18
CA GLY A 263 -9.91 -22.68 -8.64
C GLY A 263 -9.79 -21.36 -7.87
N LYS A 264 -8.78 -21.21 -7.00
CA LYS A 264 -8.48 -19.95 -6.31
C LYS A 264 -7.16 -19.37 -6.79
N GLN A 265 -7.18 -18.43 -7.72
CA GLN A 265 -5.99 -17.64 -8.07
C GLN A 265 -5.70 -16.57 -7.02
N GLY A 266 -6.74 -16.07 -6.33
CA GLY A 266 -6.64 -15.09 -5.27
C GLY A 266 -8.01 -14.49 -4.95
N PRO A 267 -8.09 -13.53 -4.02
CA PRO A 267 -7.01 -13.12 -3.12
C PRO A 267 -6.73 -14.17 -2.02
N TYR A 268 -5.45 -14.26 -1.61
CA TYR A 268 -4.98 -14.96 -0.42
C TYR A 268 -4.58 -13.92 0.63
N SER A 269 -5.37 -13.81 1.71
CA SER A 269 -5.09 -12.87 2.79
C SER A 269 -3.91 -13.32 3.65
N LEU A 270 -3.02 -12.38 3.94
CA LEU A 270 -1.91 -12.49 4.87
C LEU A 270 -2.35 -12.10 6.28
N THR A 271 -1.65 -12.57 7.30
CA THR A 271 -2.02 -12.39 8.72
C THR A 271 -0.81 -12.03 9.57
N ALA A 272 -0.98 -11.25 10.64
CA ALA A 272 0.05 -11.07 11.65
C ALA A 272 0.36 -12.40 12.38
N LYS A 273 1.45 -12.41 13.16
CA LYS A 273 1.81 -13.55 14.02
C LYS A 273 0.68 -13.97 14.99
N ASN A 274 -0.14 -13.02 15.42
CA ASN A 274 -1.31 -13.24 16.29
C ASN A 274 -2.59 -13.62 15.53
N GLY A 275 -2.53 -13.77 14.20
CA GLY A 275 -3.67 -14.12 13.35
C GLY A 275 -4.49 -12.93 12.84
N ASN A 276 -4.20 -11.69 13.24
CA ASN A 276 -4.93 -10.52 12.73
C ASN A 276 -4.75 -10.35 11.21
N LYS A 277 -5.82 -10.01 10.49
CA LYS A 277 -5.81 -9.76 9.03
C LYS A 277 -5.62 -8.29 8.67
N ASP A 278 -5.96 -7.38 9.58
CA ASP A 278 -5.84 -5.94 9.35
C ASP A 278 -4.37 -5.53 9.55
N ILE A 279 -3.53 -5.89 8.57
CA ILE A 279 -2.10 -5.63 8.56
C ILE A 279 -1.69 -4.89 7.29
N ILE A 280 -0.76 -3.95 7.43
CA ILE A 280 -0.12 -3.30 6.30
C ILE A 280 1.20 -4.03 6.03
N ILE A 281 1.33 -4.59 4.83
CA ILE A 281 2.55 -5.28 4.41
C ILE A 281 3.57 -4.24 3.96
N ILE A 282 4.82 -4.35 4.42
CA ILE A 282 5.89 -3.47 3.99
C ILE A 282 6.23 -3.77 2.53
N ALA A 283 6.04 -2.78 1.66
CA ALA A 283 6.33 -2.83 0.23
C ALA A 283 7.73 -3.42 -0.10
N GLY A 284 7.74 -4.44 -0.96
CA GLY A 284 8.95 -5.14 -1.41
C GLY A 284 9.62 -6.01 -0.33
N SER A 285 9.00 -6.20 0.83
CA SER A 285 9.49 -7.16 1.83
C SER A 285 9.12 -8.60 1.50
N GLU A 286 8.13 -8.81 0.62
CA GLU A 286 7.54 -10.10 0.38
C GLU A 286 8.39 -10.99 -0.56
N ARG A 287 8.38 -12.29 -0.27
CA ARG A 287 8.94 -13.33 -1.13
C ARG A 287 7.99 -14.50 -1.12
N ILE A 288 7.63 -14.95 -2.31
CA ILE A 288 6.65 -16.00 -2.50
C ILE A 288 7.30 -17.14 -3.26
N TRP A 289 7.05 -18.35 -2.79
CA TRP A 289 7.43 -19.58 -3.45
C TRP A 289 6.18 -20.43 -3.66
N LEU A 290 6.09 -21.02 -4.84
CA LEU A 290 5.06 -21.99 -5.21
C LEU A 290 5.75 -23.30 -5.57
N ASN A 291 5.49 -24.37 -4.81
CA ASN A 291 6.15 -25.67 -4.95
C ASN A 291 7.69 -25.55 -4.99
N GLY A 292 8.23 -24.68 -4.13
CA GLY A 292 9.66 -24.38 -4.04
C GLY A 292 10.24 -23.42 -5.09
N VAL A 293 9.47 -23.06 -6.12
CA VAL A 293 9.90 -22.10 -7.15
C VAL A 293 9.59 -20.68 -6.72
N ARG A 294 10.60 -19.82 -6.67
CA ARG A 294 10.44 -18.39 -6.35
C ARG A 294 9.64 -17.69 -7.46
N LEU A 295 8.58 -17.01 -7.07
CA LEU A 295 7.73 -16.23 -7.97
C LEU A 295 8.14 -14.75 -8.01
N TYR A 296 7.81 -14.09 -9.11
CA TYR A 296 8.04 -12.65 -9.29
C TYR A 296 6.75 -11.85 -9.34
N ARG A 297 6.75 -10.70 -8.65
CA ARG A 297 5.63 -9.77 -8.59
C ARG A 297 5.44 -9.02 -9.92
N GLY A 298 4.19 -8.82 -10.30
CA GLY A 298 3.68 -7.92 -11.33
C GLY A 298 2.66 -8.58 -12.26
N GLU A 299 1.77 -7.78 -12.86
CA GLU A 299 0.70 -8.28 -13.74
C GLU A 299 1.22 -9.09 -14.95
N ASP A 300 2.42 -8.75 -15.44
CA ASP A 300 3.06 -9.45 -16.56
C ASP A 300 3.94 -10.66 -16.08
N TYR A 301 4.04 -10.89 -14.76
CA TYR A 301 4.88 -11.92 -14.10
C TYR A 301 4.04 -13.07 -13.50
N ASP A 302 4.19 -13.38 -12.21
CA ASP A 302 3.66 -14.59 -11.56
C ASP A 302 2.56 -14.32 -10.53
N TYR A 303 2.61 -13.18 -9.82
CA TYR A 303 1.60 -12.78 -8.84
C TYR A 303 1.53 -11.25 -8.68
N THR A 304 0.45 -10.74 -8.09
CA THR A 304 0.29 -9.35 -7.63
C THR A 304 -0.04 -9.34 -6.14
N ILE A 305 0.26 -8.25 -5.45
CA ILE A 305 -0.02 -8.07 -4.01
C ILE A 305 -0.67 -6.71 -3.77
N ASP A 306 -1.71 -6.68 -2.94
CA ASP A 306 -2.24 -5.46 -2.35
C ASP A 306 -1.59 -5.30 -0.97
N TYR A 307 -0.68 -4.32 -0.82
CA TYR A 307 0.04 -4.09 0.43
C TYR A 307 -0.84 -3.52 1.54
N SER A 308 -1.92 -2.83 1.17
CA SER A 308 -2.83 -2.20 2.14
C SER A 308 -3.82 -3.20 2.74
N LEU A 309 -4.27 -4.17 1.94
CA LEU A 309 -5.15 -5.25 2.38
C LEU A 309 -4.40 -6.50 2.83
N GLY A 310 -3.09 -6.58 2.54
CA GLY A 310 -2.29 -7.77 2.78
C GLY A 310 -2.77 -8.97 1.96
N GLU A 311 -3.11 -8.78 0.69
CA GLU A 311 -3.67 -9.84 -0.15
C GLU A 311 -2.81 -10.17 -1.37
N ILE A 312 -2.64 -11.46 -1.67
CA ILE A 312 -1.88 -11.93 -2.85
C ILE A 312 -2.80 -12.58 -3.86
N SER A 313 -2.56 -12.33 -5.15
CA SER A 313 -3.24 -13.01 -6.25
C SER A 313 -2.23 -13.55 -7.26
N PHE A 314 -2.29 -14.84 -7.55
CA PHE A 314 -1.47 -15.50 -8.57
C PHE A 314 -1.99 -15.17 -9.97
N MET A 315 -1.07 -14.99 -10.91
CA MET A 315 -1.42 -14.73 -12.30
C MET A 315 -1.75 -16.05 -13.03
N PRO A 316 -2.63 -16.02 -14.05
CA PRO A 316 -3.06 -17.16 -14.88
C PRO A 316 -1.97 -18.10 -15.43
N ARG A 317 -0.70 -17.69 -15.38
CA ARG A 317 0.47 -18.50 -15.74
C ARG A 317 0.63 -19.73 -14.85
N ASN A 318 0.31 -19.61 -13.57
CA ASN A 318 0.53 -20.63 -12.55
C ASN A 318 -0.80 -21.19 -12.08
N ILE A 319 -1.10 -22.45 -12.43
CA ILE A 319 -2.29 -23.13 -11.89
C ILE A 319 -2.02 -23.47 -10.43
N ILE A 320 -2.93 -23.08 -9.53
CA ILE A 320 -2.90 -23.46 -8.13
C ILE A 320 -3.73 -24.73 -7.95
N PHE A 321 -3.10 -25.77 -7.38
CA PHE A 321 -3.73 -27.04 -7.02
C PHE A 321 -4.02 -27.09 -5.51
N PHE A 322 -4.93 -27.96 -5.08
CA PHE A 322 -5.22 -28.16 -3.66
C PHE A 322 -4.00 -28.56 -2.80
N ASP A 323 -2.98 -29.16 -3.41
CA ASP A 323 -1.76 -29.59 -2.75
C ASP A 323 -0.56 -28.67 -3.00
N SER A 324 -0.77 -27.56 -3.74
CA SER A 324 0.31 -26.61 -4.04
C SER A 324 0.85 -26.00 -2.76
N ASP A 325 2.15 -26.15 -2.54
CA ASP A 325 2.84 -25.57 -1.40
C ASP A 325 3.11 -24.10 -1.66
N ILE A 326 2.39 -23.25 -0.95
CA ILE A 326 2.56 -21.81 -1.00
C ILE A 326 3.28 -21.39 0.27
N TYR A 327 4.50 -20.88 0.09
CA TYR A 327 5.28 -20.32 1.16
C TYR A 327 5.50 -18.84 0.91
N ILE A 328 5.19 -18.03 1.92
CA ILE A 328 5.24 -16.57 1.82
C ILE A 328 5.98 -16.03 3.04
N GLU A 329 7.05 -15.29 2.76
CA GLU A 329 7.79 -14.48 3.72
C GLU A 329 7.45 -13.01 3.48
N TYR A 330 7.16 -12.24 4.53
CA TYR A 330 6.88 -10.81 4.43
C TYR A 330 7.14 -10.10 5.76
N GLN A 331 7.23 -8.77 5.71
CA GLN A 331 7.20 -7.91 6.90
C GLN A 331 5.89 -7.16 6.93
N TYR A 332 5.26 -7.05 8.09
CA TYR A 332 4.08 -6.22 8.30
C TYR A 332 4.35 -5.14 9.35
N ALA A 333 3.72 -3.98 9.22
CA ALA A 333 3.83 -2.92 10.21
C ALA A 333 3.15 -3.36 11.52
N ASP A 334 3.90 -3.34 12.63
CA ASP A 334 3.33 -3.57 13.96
C ASP A 334 3.15 -2.22 14.66
N GLU A 335 1.91 -1.91 15.02
CA GLU A 335 1.58 -0.67 15.72
C GLU A 335 1.76 -0.80 17.25
N GLN A 336 1.95 -2.01 17.77
CA GLN A 336 2.02 -2.25 19.22
C GLN A 336 3.38 -1.89 19.81
N TYR A 337 4.47 -2.26 19.15
CA TYR A 337 5.82 -2.05 19.65
C TYR A 337 6.77 -1.49 18.58
N ASN A 338 7.58 -0.52 18.98
CA ASN A 338 8.76 -0.11 18.20
C ASN A 338 9.87 -1.14 18.43
N ARG A 339 10.27 -1.85 17.37
CA ARG A 339 11.33 -2.87 17.46
C ARG A 339 12.69 -2.27 17.14
N ASN A 340 13.62 -2.33 18.08
CA ASN A 340 15.00 -1.93 17.85
C ASN A 340 15.83 -3.12 17.33
N LEU A 341 16.73 -2.82 16.41
CA LEU A 341 17.66 -3.74 15.78
C LEU A 341 19.09 -3.21 15.96
N LEU A 342 19.93 -4.03 16.57
CA LEU A 342 21.37 -3.81 16.71
C LEU A 342 22.09 -4.90 15.95
N THR A 343 23.05 -4.54 15.11
CA THR A 343 23.84 -5.52 14.35
C THR A 343 25.33 -5.18 14.31
N SER A 344 26.14 -6.22 14.22
CA SER A 344 27.57 -6.11 13.95
C SER A 344 28.05 -7.38 13.24
N SER A 345 28.77 -7.26 12.13
CA SER A 345 29.41 -8.39 11.45
C SER A 345 30.80 -7.96 11.00
N ILE A 346 31.80 -8.79 11.28
CA ILE A 346 33.19 -8.57 10.92
C ILE A 346 33.68 -9.81 10.18
N ASN A 347 34.18 -9.62 8.96
CA ASN A 347 34.74 -10.65 8.10
C ASN A 347 36.21 -10.32 7.80
N LYS A 348 37.11 -11.27 8.03
CA LYS A 348 38.53 -11.15 7.74
C LYS A 348 38.93 -12.19 6.70
N GLU A 349 39.45 -11.72 5.56
CA GLU A 349 40.03 -12.59 4.55
C GLU A 349 41.44 -13.05 4.97
N LEU A 350 41.75 -14.33 4.73
CA LEU A 350 43.01 -14.95 5.09
C LEU A 350 43.87 -15.21 3.85
N ASN A 351 44.40 -14.17 3.19
CA ASN A 351 45.35 -14.27 2.06
C ASN A 351 45.06 -15.44 1.08
N ASN A 352 43.83 -15.49 0.55
CA ASN A 352 43.34 -16.51 -0.38
C ASN A 352 43.24 -17.95 0.17
N LYS A 353 43.45 -18.18 1.47
CA LYS A 353 43.28 -19.47 2.15
C LYS A 353 41.91 -19.62 2.81
N GLY A 354 41.07 -18.60 2.85
CA GLY A 354 39.74 -18.67 3.48
C GLY A 354 39.30 -17.36 4.11
N ASN A 355 38.28 -17.43 4.96
CA ASN A 355 37.77 -16.28 5.71
C ASN A 355 37.25 -16.66 7.10
N LEU A 356 37.31 -15.70 8.02
CA LEU A 356 36.74 -15.77 9.36
C LEU A 356 35.69 -14.68 9.50
N GLN A 357 34.47 -15.04 9.86
CA GLN A 357 33.37 -14.12 10.04
C GLN A 357 32.77 -14.29 11.44
N LEU A 358 32.62 -13.18 12.16
CA LEU A 358 31.90 -13.11 13.42
C LEU A 358 30.74 -12.14 13.25
N SER A 359 29.53 -12.60 13.54
CA SER A 359 28.30 -11.85 13.33
C SER A 359 27.43 -11.88 14.57
N TRP A 360 26.84 -10.75 14.92
CA TRP A 360 25.96 -10.56 16.06
C TRP A 360 24.77 -9.69 15.65
N ILE A 361 23.59 -10.07 16.13
CA ILE A 361 22.34 -9.36 15.91
C ILE A 361 21.48 -9.46 17.18
N ARG A 362 20.76 -8.38 17.47
CA ARG A 362 19.77 -8.33 18.54
C ARG A 362 18.57 -7.51 18.08
N GLU A 363 17.40 -8.13 18.12
CA GLU A 363 16.09 -7.51 17.92
C GLU A 363 15.35 -7.48 19.25
N TYR A 364 14.78 -6.35 19.65
CA TYR A 364 13.99 -6.28 20.89
C TYR A 364 12.92 -5.20 20.82
N ASP A 365 11.79 -5.47 21.45
CA ASP A 365 10.65 -4.54 21.50
C ASP A 365 10.85 -3.49 22.60
N GLN A 366 10.62 -2.21 22.26
CA GLN A 366 10.78 -1.10 23.18
C GLN A 366 9.47 -0.81 23.92
N THR A 367 9.51 -0.84 25.25
CA THR A 367 8.33 -0.68 26.12
C THR A 367 8.19 0.72 26.74
N LEU A 368 9.22 1.56 26.64
CA LEU A 368 9.35 2.82 27.41
C LEU A 368 8.90 4.10 26.67
N ASN A 369 8.74 4.08 25.34
CA ASN A 369 8.56 5.30 24.52
C ASN A 369 7.43 5.21 23.48
N THR A 370 6.35 4.50 23.74
CA THR A 370 5.16 4.55 22.89
C THR A 370 4.23 5.66 23.39
N ASN A 371 3.76 6.55 22.49
CA ASN A 371 2.71 7.54 22.78
C ASN A 371 1.39 6.87 23.25
N ASN A 372 1.30 5.55 23.17
CA ASN A 372 0.33 4.70 23.84
C ASN A 372 0.95 4.17 25.13
N GLU A 373 0.67 4.80 26.26
CA GLU A 373 0.98 4.22 27.57
C GLU A 373 0.27 2.86 27.66
N MET A 374 1.04 1.76 27.71
CA MET A 374 0.45 0.44 27.92
C MET A 374 -0.35 0.48 29.22
N ASN A 375 -1.60 -0.02 29.19
CA ASN A 375 -2.45 -0.10 30.39
C ASN A 375 -1.67 -0.80 31.52
N SER A 376 -1.58 -0.16 32.69
CA SER A 376 -0.88 -0.68 33.86
C SER A 376 -1.33 -2.10 34.24
N GLU A 377 -2.61 -2.42 33.99
CA GLU A 377 -3.18 -3.75 34.23
C GLU A 377 -2.58 -4.82 33.30
N ALA A 378 -2.37 -4.48 32.02
CA ALA A 378 -1.74 -5.39 31.06
C ALA A 378 -0.27 -5.64 31.42
N ILE A 379 0.46 -4.62 31.87
CA ILE A 379 1.85 -4.76 32.32
C ILE A 379 1.94 -5.70 33.53
N SER A 380 1.02 -5.58 34.51
CA SER A 380 0.99 -6.52 35.65
C SER A 380 0.72 -7.95 35.19
N LEU A 381 -0.24 -8.14 34.28
CA LEU A 381 -0.56 -9.47 33.73
C LEU A 381 0.66 -10.12 33.06
N PHE A 382 1.42 -9.36 32.26
CA PHE A 382 2.65 -9.88 31.65
C PHE A 382 3.72 -10.24 32.68
N LYS A 383 3.88 -9.46 33.75
CA LYS A 383 4.87 -9.76 34.80
C LYS A 383 4.54 -11.06 35.54
N ASP A 384 3.27 -11.27 35.84
CA ASP A 384 2.81 -12.38 36.70
C ASP A 384 2.68 -13.71 35.96
N LEU A 385 2.44 -13.70 34.65
CA LEU A 385 2.14 -14.91 33.86
C LEU A 385 3.35 -15.50 33.09
N GLY A 386 4.51 -14.84 33.10
CA GLY A 386 5.72 -15.30 32.41
C GLY A 386 5.52 -15.38 30.89
N ASP A 387 5.91 -16.49 30.27
CA ASP A 387 5.86 -16.71 28.81
C ASP A 387 4.46 -17.10 28.24
N LYS A 388 3.40 -17.04 29.04
CA LYS A 388 2.06 -17.52 28.63
C LYS A 388 1.32 -16.52 27.75
N GLU A 389 0.56 -17.04 26.78
CA GLU A 389 -0.37 -16.23 25.98
C GLU A 389 -1.52 -15.69 26.84
N ILE A 390 -1.88 -14.42 26.65
CA ILE A 390 -2.91 -13.73 27.43
C ILE A 390 -4.04 -13.31 26.50
N PHE A 391 -5.27 -13.67 26.85
CA PHE A 391 -6.49 -13.26 26.14
C PHE A 391 -7.34 -12.41 27.07
N VAL A 392 -7.83 -11.27 26.58
CA VAL A 392 -8.70 -10.35 27.31
C VAL A 392 -10.03 -10.23 26.61
N SER A 393 -11.12 -10.12 27.36
CA SER A 393 -12.47 -9.94 26.81
C SER A 393 -12.56 -8.61 26.04
N GLY A 394 -13.14 -8.65 24.85
CA GLY A 394 -13.44 -7.45 24.05
C GLY A 394 -14.79 -6.83 24.39
N ALA A 395 -15.53 -7.40 25.34
CA ALA A 395 -16.84 -6.91 25.77
C ALA A 395 -16.73 -5.93 26.94
N GLN A 396 -17.36 -4.78 26.79
CA GLN A 396 -17.53 -3.77 27.83
C GLN A 396 -19.02 -3.53 28.05
N GLU A 397 -19.47 -3.56 29.30
CA GLU A 397 -20.87 -3.24 29.65
C GLU A 397 -21.15 -1.77 29.31
N ASP A 398 -22.17 -1.52 28.50
CA ASP A 398 -22.58 -0.20 28.05
C ASP A 398 -24.10 -0.18 27.84
N SER A 399 -24.77 0.81 28.44
CA SER A 399 -26.23 0.97 28.36
C SER A 399 -26.73 1.27 26.93
N ILE A 400 -25.86 1.78 26.06
CA ILE A 400 -26.16 2.00 24.62
C ILE A 400 -25.56 0.91 23.72
N GLY A 401 -25.02 -0.17 24.30
CA GLY A 401 -24.44 -1.29 23.56
C GLY A 401 -25.47 -2.00 22.69
N ILE A 402 -25.02 -2.55 21.57
CA ILE A 402 -25.87 -3.25 20.58
C ILE A 402 -25.91 -4.78 20.76
N TYR A 403 -25.32 -5.29 21.84
CA TYR A 403 -25.29 -6.71 22.17
C TYR A 403 -25.86 -7.00 23.55
N VAL A 404 -26.53 -8.15 23.69
CA VAL A 404 -26.97 -8.70 24.98
C VAL A 404 -26.33 -10.07 25.17
N PHE A 405 -25.80 -10.33 26.37
CA PHE A 405 -25.17 -11.61 26.71
C PHE A 405 -26.23 -12.63 27.18
N ILE A 406 -26.43 -13.70 26.39
CA ILE A 406 -27.43 -14.75 26.62
C ILE A 406 -26.77 -16.11 26.35
N ASP A 407 -26.90 -17.06 27.28
CA ASP A 407 -26.38 -18.43 27.12
C ASP A 407 -24.90 -18.53 26.69
N SER A 408 -24.05 -17.67 27.25
CA SER A 408 -22.62 -17.54 26.91
C SER A 408 -22.31 -16.93 25.53
N ILE A 409 -23.31 -16.35 24.87
CA ILE A 409 -23.22 -15.79 23.53
C ILE A 409 -23.64 -14.30 23.56
N TYR A 410 -22.94 -13.44 22.81
CA TYR A 410 -23.33 -12.06 22.58
C TYR A 410 -24.28 -11.97 21.39
N SER A 411 -25.58 -11.80 21.66
CA SER A 411 -26.63 -11.68 20.64
C SER A 411 -26.86 -10.21 20.24
N PHE A 412 -26.99 -9.92 18.94
CA PHE A 412 -27.19 -8.57 18.43
C PHE A 412 -28.65 -8.10 18.62
N ASP A 413 -28.83 -6.93 19.25
CA ASP A 413 -30.11 -6.24 19.39
C ASP A 413 -30.00 -4.76 18.96
N SER A 414 -30.35 -4.47 17.71
CA SER A 414 -30.41 -3.09 17.20
C SER A 414 -31.59 -2.27 17.71
N THR A 415 -32.60 -2.92 18.30
CA THR A 415 -33.89 -2.31 18.62
C THR A 415 -34.08 -2.05 20.12
N ASN A 416 -33.10 -2.46 20.94
CA ASN A 416 -33.14 -2.36 22.40
C ASN A 416 -34.43 -2.96 22.99
N THR A 417 -34.87 -4.08 22.42
CA THR A 417 -36.11 -4.78 22.77
C THR A 417 -35.88 -5.94 23.73
N ILE A 418 -34.64 -6.46 23.77
CA ILE A 418 -34.23 -7.54 24.64
C ILE A 418 -33.92 -6.97 26.02
N ILE A 419 -34.65 -7.42 27.03
CA ILE A 419 -34.45 -7.01 28.42
C ILE A 419 -33.19 -7.71 28.95
N GLY A 420 -32.10 -6.96 29.16
CA GLY A 420 -30.82 -7.48 29.66
C GLY A 420 -29.74 -6.40 29.80
N GLN A 421 -28.59 -6.78 30.34
CA GLN A 421 -27.39 -5.93 30.30
C GLN A 421 -26.88 -5.83 28.87
N HIS A 422 -26.67 -4.61 28.42
CA HIS A 422 -26.15 -4.32 27.10
C HIS A 422 -24.64 -4.18 27.13
N TYR A 423 -24.01 -4.60 26.05
CA TYR A 423 -22.57 -4.66 25.89
C TYR A 423 -22.17 -4.02 24.56
N GLN A 424 -21.09 -3.27 24.59
CA GLN A 424 -20.32 -2.92 23.41
C GLN A 424 -19.22 -3.97 23.27
N VAL A 425 -19.28 -4.79 22.21
CA VAL A 425 -18.38 -5.93 22.03
C VAL A 425 -17.46 -5.69 20.83
N SER A 426 -16.16 -5.74 21.10
CA SER A 426 -15.13 -5.73 20.07
C SER A 426 -14.78 -7.17 19.69
N PHE A 427 -14.89 -7.48 18.41
CA PHE A 427 -14.57 -8.80 17.87
C PHE A 427 -13.23 -8.76 17.12
N THR A 428 -12.39 -9.76 17.31
CA THR A 428 -11.15 -9.94 16.55
C THR A 428 -11.23 -11.17 15.67
N HIS A 429 -10.55 -11.14 14.52
CA HIS A 429 -10.50 -12.29 13.62
C HIS A 429 -9.87 -13.50 14.34
N ASP A 430 -10.54 -14.66 14.25
CA ASP A 430 -10.10 -15.91 14.85
C ASP A 430 -10.52 -17.09 13.98
N SER A 431 -9.61 -17.52 13.10
CA SER A 431 -9.85 -18.64 12.21
C SER A 431 -9.94 -19.98 12.95
N LYS A 432 -9.26 -20.14 14.09
CA LYS A 432 -9.16 -21.43 14.80
C LYS A 432 -10.37 -21.69 15.69
N ASN A 433 -10.75 -20.71 16.52
CA ASN A 433 -11.74 -20.90 17.59
C ASN A 433 -12.94 -19.94 17.50
N GLY A 434 -12.98 -19.00 16.54
CA GLY A 434 -14.03 -17.98 16.47
C GLY A 434 -15.42 -18.48 16.09
N GLU A 435 -16.45 -18.09 16.83
CA GLU A 435 -17.83 -18.56 16.63
C GLU A 435 -18.75 -17.48 16.04
N TYR A 436 -18.20 -16.35 15.59
CA TYR A 436 -18.99 -15.24 15.06
C TYR A 436 -18.64 -14.93 13.61
N VAL A 437 -19.64 -14.51 12.82
CA VAL A 437 -19.49 -14.05 11.44
C VAL A 437 -19.99 -12.62 11.30
N ARG A 438 -19.31 -11.83 10.48
CA ARG A 438 -19.66 -10.43 10.23
C ARG A 438 -20.85 -10.33 9.27
N LYS A 439 -21.81 -9.44 9.58
CA LYS A 439 -23.07 -9.20 8.85
C LYS A 439 -23.42 -7.71 8.84
N LEU A 440 -24.30 -7.31 7.93
CA LEU A 440 -24.86 -5.97 7.84
C LEU A 440 -26.37 -6.02 8.03
N SER A 441 -26.91 -5.19 8.89
CA SER A 441 -28.37 -5.06 9.05
C SER A 441 -28.98 -4.35 7.83
N ASN A 442 -30.31 -4.42 7.69
CA ASN A 442 -31.04 -3.64 6.67
C ASN A 442 -30.87 -2.12 6.85
N SER A 443 -30.58 -1.66 8.08
CA SER A 443 -30.28 -0.26 8.40
C SER A 443 -28.84 0.16 8.14
N GLY A 444 -27.97 -0.75 7.67
CA GLY A 444 -26.57 -0.45 7.37
C GLY A 444 -25.63 -0.49 8.59
N VAL A 445 -26.04 -1.09 9.71
CA VAL A 445 -25.22 -1.27 10.90
C VAL A 445 -24.44 -2.58 10.79
N LEU A 446 -23.12 -2.51 10.96
CA LEU A 446 -22.25 -3.68 11.00
C LEU A 446 -22.41 -4.41 12.34
N TYR A 447 -22.62 -5.72 12.29
CA TYR A 447 -22.68 -6.56 13.49
C TYR A 447 -22.08 -7.94 13.24
N TYR A 448 -21.85 -8.67 14.32
CA TYR A 448 -21.34 -10.02 14.36
C TYR A 448 -22.42 -10.95 14.90
N GLN A 449 -22.70 -12.01 14.14
CA GLN A 449 -23.71 -13.01 14.47
C GLN A 449 -23.01 -14.31 14.88
N TRP A 450 -23.42 -14.89 16.00
CA TRP A 450 -22.95 -16.22 16.40
C TRP A 450 -23.43 -17.30 15.43
N VAL A 451 -22.58 -18.27 15.14
CA VAL A 451 -22.86 -19.41 14.28
C VAL A 451 -22.30 -20.71 14.85
N ASP A 452 -23.05 -21.79 14.69
CA ASP A 452 -22.57 -23.14 15.00
C ASP A 452 -21.66 -23.67 13.89
N ARG A 453 -20.38 -23.90 14.22
CA ARG A 453 -19.37 -24.45 13.29
C ARG A 453 -19.64 -25.89 12.87
N GLN A 454 -20.47 -26.64 13.60
CA GLN A 454 -20.84 -28.01 13.23
C GLN A 454 -21.82 -28.06 12.05
N ASN A 455 -22.37 -26.91 11.64
CA ASN A 455 -23.27 -26.82 10.51
C ASN A 455 -22.52 -26.94 9.17
N ILE A 456 -22.77 -28.05 8.46
CA ILE A 456 -22.11 -28.45 7.20
C ILE A 456 -22.35 -27.41 6.07
N GLU A 457 -23.44 -26.64 6.11
CA GLU A 457 -23.70 -25.61 5.09
C GLU A 457 -22.78 -24.38 5.22
N LEU A 458 -22.29 -24.11 6.44
CA LEU A 458 -21.36 -23.02 6.74
C LEU A 458 -19.90 -23.46 6.57
N SER A 459 -19.58 -24.74 6.83
CA SER A 459 -18.23 -25.28 6.58
C SER A 459 -17.83 -25.27 5.10
N ASN A 460 -18.81 -25.33 4.20
CA ASN A 460 -18.58 -25.30 2.74
C ASN A 460 -18.42 -23.89 2.15
N LYS A 461 -18.58 -22.82 2.96
CA LYS A 461 -18.35 -21.44 2.52
C LYS A 461 -17.05 -20.91 3.12
N SER A 462 -16.25 -20.25 2.29
CA SER A 462 -15.04 -19.55 2.73
C SER A 462 -15.42 -18.27 3.48
N ILE A 463 -15.77 -18.39 4.75
CA ILE A 463 -16.19 -17.30 5.64
C ILE A 463 -15.12 -17.03 6.70
N ASP A 464 -14.90 -15.75 7.02
CA ASP A 464 -14.05 -15.36 8.13
C ASP A 464 -14.81 -15.42 9.46
N TYR A 465 -14.17 -16.06 10.45
CA TYR A 465 -14.69 -16.20 11.81
C TYR A 465 -14.02 -15.22 12.77
N TYR A 466 -14.75 -14.86 13.83
CA TYR A 466 -14.35 -13.86 14.82
C TYR A 466 -14.67 -14.33 16.24
N SER A 467 -13.93 -13.79 17.21
CA SER A 467 -14.06 -14.06 18.63
C SER A 467 -14.24 -12.75 19.42
N PRO A 468 -15.04 -12.73 20.50
CA PRO A 468 -15.21 -11.56 21.38
C PRO A 468 -14.05 -11.41 22.38
N VAL A 469 -12.87 -11.94 22.07
CA VAL A 469 -11.66 -11.86 22.90
C VAL A 469 -10.50 -11.40 22.05
N ARG A 470 -9.57 -10.64 22.62
CA ARG A 470 -8.37 -10.14 21.96
C ARG A 470 -7.12 -10.71 22.63
N GLN A 471 -6.18 -11.21 21.83
CA GLN A 471 -4.86 -11.62 22.33
C GLN A 471 -3.99 -10.39 22.64
N LEU A 472 -3.38 -10.35 23.82
CA LEU A 472 -2.32 -9.41 24.16
C LEU A 472 -0.96 -10.02 23.83
N VAL A 473 -0.14 -9.30 23.07
CA VAL A 473 1.21 -9.74 22.67
C VAL A 473 2.22 -9.14 23.65
N ALA A 474 3.05 -9.97 24.29
CA ALA A 474 4.13 -9.51 25.16
C ALA A 474 5.32 -8.99 24.33
N PRO A 475 6.11 -8.02 24.83
CA PRO A 475 7.31 -7.55 24.14
C PRO A 475 8.40 -8.63 24.12
N GLU A 476 8.87 -9.01 22.93
CA GLU A 476 9.87 -10.08 22.73
C GLU A 476 11.30 -9.52 22.56
N SER A 477 12.30 -10.35 22.85
CA SER A 477 13.72 -10.06 22.57
C SER A 477 14.40 -11.29 21.97
N HIS A 478 15.08 -11.11 20.84
CA HIS A 478 15.80 -12.18 20.15
C HIS A 478 17.23 -11.74 19.80
N GLN A 479 18.22 -12.46 20.30
CA GLN A 479 19.63 -12.25 20.03
C GLN A 479 20.25 -13.49 19.40
N LEU A 480 21.15 -13.29 18.42
CA LEU A 480 21.92 -14.35 17.80
C LEU A 480 23.38 -13.92 17.59
N ILE A 481 24.30 -14.79 17.99
CA ILE A 481 25.75 -14.66 17.75
C ILE A 481 26.19 -15.84 16.91
N GLN A 482 27.00 -15.62 15.88
CA GLN A 482 27.50 -16.65 15.02
C GLN A 482 28.96 -16.43 14.65
N ALA A 483 29.76 -17.50 14.73
CA ALA A 483 31.13 -17.55 14.26
C ALA A 483 31.23 -18.56 13.10
N LEU A 484 31.77 -18.11 11.97
CA LEU A 484 31.98 -18.90 10.75
C LEU A 484 33.46 -18.86 10.37
N SER A 485 34.01 -20.02 10.06
CA SER A 485 35.39 -20.18 9.60
C SER A 485 35.42 -21.07 8.36
N ASN A 486 35.83 -20.52 7.22
CA ASN A 486 36.11 -21.30 6.02
C ASN A 486 37.61 -21.31 5.79
N TYR A 487 38.20 -22.50 5.60
CA TYR A 487 39.63 -22.68 5.40
C TYR A 487 39.89 -23.70 4.30
N ARG A 488 40.57 -23.25 3.25
CA ARG A 488 41.03 -24.06 2.12
C ARG A 488 42.38 -24.67 2.45
N VAL A 489 42.38 -25.97 2.75
CA VAL A 489 43.60 -26.70 3.13
C VAL A 489 44.50 -26.90 1.91
N ASN A 490 43.92 -27.32 0.79
CA ASN A 490 44.59 -27.52 -0.50
C ASN A 490 43.54 -27.48 -1.65
N ASN A 491 43.89 -27.94 -2.85
CA ASN A 491 42.96 -27.90 -4.00
C ASN A 491 41.85 -28.97 -3.99
N TRP A 492 41.89 -29.93 -3.06
CA TRP A 492 40.95 -31.06 -3.00
C TRP A 492 40.26 -31.19 -1.62
N LEU A 493 40.52 -30.25 -0.70
CA LEU A 493 39.98 -30.24 0.66
C LEU A 493 39.74 -28.80 1.16
N ASP A 494 38.47 -28.51 1.41
CA ASP A 494 37.94 -27.31 2.06
C ASP A 494 37.22 -27.69 3.35
N LEU A 495 37.46 -26.93 4.41
CA LEU A 495 36.85 -27.10 5.72
C LEU A 495 36.06 -25.85 6.09
N SER A 496 34.81 -26.03 6.52
CA SER A 496 33.93 -24.98 6.99
C SER A 496 33.35 -25.37 8.35
N LEU A 497 33.53 -24.48 9.34
CA LEU A 497 33.04 -24.63 10.70
C LEU A 497 32.15 -23.45 11.05
N GLU A 498 31.00 -23.73 11.62
CA GLU A 498 30.03 -22.73 12.04
C GLU A 498 29.49 -23.07 13.43
N LEU A 499 29.44 -22.07 14.31
CA LEU A 499 28.84 -22.13 15.63
C LEU A 499 27.88 -20.96 15.79
N ALA A 500 26.68 -21.23 16.31
CA ALA A 500 25.65 -20.22 16.53
C ALA A 500 25.07 -20.34 17.95
N LEU A 501 24.89 -19.21 18.63
CA LEU A 501 24.25 -19.10 19.93
C LEU A 501 23.01 -18.21 19.78
N SER A 502 21.87 -18.67 20.28
CA SER A 502 20.60 -17.95 20.26
C SER A 502 20.13 -17.70 21.68
N GLU A 503 19.57 -16.53 21.92
CA GLU A 503 18.85 -16.17 23.13
C GLU A 503 17.52 -15.55 22.72
N TYR A 504 16.42 -16.26 23.00
CA TYR A 504 15.08 -15.84 22.63
C TYR A 504 14.20 -15.78 23.86
N ASP A 505 13.74 -14.59 24.20
CA ASP A 505 12.88 -14.27 25.32
C ASP A 505 11.51 -13.83 24.79
N LYS A 506 10.46 -14.57 25.15
CA LYS A 506 9.09 -14.31 24.69
C LYS A 506 8.43 -13.17 25.47
N ASN A 507 8.92 -12.85 26.66
CA ASN A 507 8.36 -11.81 27.50
C ASN A 507 9.46 -11.10 28.31
N SER A 508 10.04 -10.08 27.68
CA SER A 508 11.08 -9.23 28.26
C SER A 508 10.66 -8.41 29.49
N LEU A 509 9.38 -8.45 29.89
CA LEU A 509 8.87 -7.79 31.10
C LEU A 509 8.84 -8.71 32.33
N SER A 510 8.86 -10.03 32.15
CA SER A 510 8.89 -11.00 33.25
C SER A 510 10.30 -11.55 33.45
N LYS A 511 10.55 -12.14 34.62
CA LYS A 511 11.74 -12.96 34.90
C LYS A 511 11.39 -14.43 35.10
N ILE A 512 10.09 -14.74 35.01
CA ILE A 512 9.58 -16.10 35.14
C ILE A 512 9.84 -16.79 33.80
N ASP A 513 10.45 -17.97 33.86
CA ASP A 513 10.80 -18.85 32.72
C ASP A 513 12.08 -18.52 31.92
N ASP A 514 12.83 -17.44 32.20
CA ASP A 514 14.06 -17.04 31.47
C ASP A 514 15.17 -18.11 31.37
N ASN A 515 15.18 -19.11 32.26
CA ASN A 515 16.18 -20.20 32.28
C ASN A 515 16.12 -21.11 31.03
N ASN A 516 15.11 -20.96 30.18
CA ASN A 516 14.92 -21.76 28.97
C ASN A 516 15.29 -21.03 27.65
N ASN A 517 15.72 -19.76 27.70
CA ASN A 517 15.88 -18.88 26.54
C ASN A 517 17.11 -19.17 25.64
N GLN A 518 18.15 -19.84 26.18
CA GLN A 518 19.43 -20.00 25.49
C GLN A 518 19.58 -21.33 24.74
N GLY A 519 19.98 -21.24 23.47
CA GLY A 519 20.20 -22.37 22.56
C GLY A 519 21.50 -22.31 21.76
N ILE A 520 21.91 -23.46 21.23
CA ILE A 520 23.15 -23.62 20.43
C ILE A 520 22.88 -24.40 19.14
N GLY A 521 23.50 -23.95 18.06
CA GLY A 521 23.55 -24.58 16.75
C GLY A 521 24.99 -24.73 16.25
N HIS A 522 25.27 -25.75 15.44
CA HIS A 522 26.58 -25.95 14.84
C HIS A 522 26.47 -26.55 13.43
N GLN A 523 27.45 -26.26 12.58
CA GLN A 523 27.64 -26.93 11.30
C GLN A 523 29.13 -27.21 11.05
N ILE A 524 29.42 -28.42 10.59
CA ILE A 524 30.74 -28.87 10.16
C ILE A 524 30.58 -29.36 8.73
N LYS A 525 31.32 -28.76 7.79
CA LYS A 525 31.33 -29.12 6.38
C LYS A 525 32.76 -29.38 5.91
N ILE A 526 32.93 -30.51 5.23
CA ILE A 526 34.18 -30.91 4.57
C ILE A 526 33.83 -31.15 3.10
N SER A 527 34.50 -30.49 2.16
CA SER A 527 34.23 -30.64 0.73
C SER A 527 35.48 -30.64 -0.12
N GLY A 528 35.39 -31.14 -1.35
CA GLY A 528 36.46 -31.08 -2.35
C GLY A 528 35.92 -31.28 -3.76
N ASP A 529 36.36 -30.44 -4.70
CA ASP A 529 35.68 -30.28 -6.00
C ASP A 529 36.44 -30.84 -7.23
N GLN A 530 37.59 -31.51 -7.04
CA GLN A 530 38.51 -31.84 -8.15
C GLN A 530 39.21 -33.21 -8.05
N ILE A 531 38.49 -34.30 -7.77
CA ILE A 531 39.06 -35.65 -7.93
C ILE A 531 38.81 -36.14 -9.35
N SER A 532 39.79 -35.97 -10.25
CA SER A 532 39.72 -36.52 -11.61
C SER A 532 40.05 -38.02 -11.61
N LEU A 533 39.07 -38.87 -11.93
CA LEU A 533 39.30 -40.31 -12.06
C LEU A 533 39.96 -40.64 -13.42
N ASN A 534 39.60 -39.89 -14.46
CA ASN A 534 40.21 -39.86 -15.79
C ASN A 534 39.98 -38.46 -16.43
N ASN A 535 40.40 -38.25 -17.69
CA ASN A 535 40.22 -36.95 -18.37
C ASN A 535 38.75 -36.51 -18.54
N ASN A 536 37.80 -37.43 -18.37
CA ASN A 536 36.39 -37.27 -18.69
C ASN A 536 35.48 -37.36 -17.46
N ILE A 537 35.99 -37.71 -16.27
CA ILE A 537 35.19 -37.92 -15.06
C ILE A 537 35.80 -37.14 -13.90
N ILE A 538 35.06 -36.14 -13.42
CA ILE A 538 35.41 -35.34 -12.25
C ILE A 538 34.42 -35.64 -11.14
N ILE A 539 34.95 -35.98 -9.96
CA ILE A 539 34.16 -36.28 -8.77
C ILE A 539 34.42 -35.19 -7.74
N GLY A 540 33.35 -34.62 -7.21
CA GLY A 540 33.34 -33.80 -6.01
C GLY A 540 32.59 -34.51 -4.88
N TYR A 541 32.98 -34.23 -3.65
CA TYR A 541 32.33 -34.78 -2.46
C TYR A 541 32.10 -33.68 -1.42
N GLU A 542 31.08 -33.87 -0.61
CA GLU A 542 30.76 -33.01 0.53
C GLU A 542 30.21 -33.87 1.67
N ILE A 543 30.81 -33.76 2.85
CA ILE A 543 30.34 -34.35 4.10
C ILE A 543 29.93 -33.21 5.00
N LEU A 544 28.66 -33.20 5.40
CA LEU A 544 28.04 -32.15 6.17
C LEU A 544 27.38 -32.74 7.41
N GLN A 545 27.67 -32.17 8.58
CA GLN A 545 26.88 -32.38 9.78
C GLN A 545 26.41 -31.04 10.30
N TRP A 546 25.12 -30.92 10.63
CA TRP A 546 24.62 -29.78 11.40
C TRP A 546 23.68 -30.26 12.49
N GLY A 547 23.56 -29.50 13.57
CA GLY A 547 22.63 -29.82 14.65
C GLY A 547 22.33 -28.62 15.52
N ARG A 548 21.17 -28.63 16.17
CA ARG A 548 20.73 -27.60 17.10
C ARG A 548 19.98 -28.20 18.27
N ASN A 549 20.05 -27.56 19.42
CA ASN A 549 19.25 -27.99 20.58
C ASN A 549 17.82 -27.40 20.52
N LYS A 550 16.92 -27.95 21.35
CA LYS A 550 15.52 -27.55 21.42
C LYS A 550 15.26 -26.08 21.79
N ARG A 551 16.26 -25.39 22.33
CA ARG A 551 16.19 -23.99 22.77
C ARG A 551 16.74 -23.02 21.73
N PHE A 552 17.25 -23.52 20.60
CA PHE A 552 17.80 -22.68 19.56
C PHE A 552 16.68 -22.11 18.68
N HIS A 553 16.62 -20.78 18.57
CA HIS A 553 15.64 -20.08 17.75
C HIS A 553 16.37 -19.28 16.66
N SER A 554 16.00 -19.48 15.39
CA SER A 554 16.57 -18.72 14.28
C SER A 554 15.75 -17.46 13.99
N LEU A 555 16.41 -16.36 13.58
CA LEU A 555 15.74 -15.08 13.25
C LEU A 555 15.03 -15.08 11.88
N GLN A 556 15.43 -16.01 11.01
CA GLN A 556 14.82 -16.32 9.72
C GLN A 556 14.93 -17.83 9.49
N ARG A 557 14.35 -18.32 8.40
CA ARG A 557 14.44 -19.73 8.00
C ARG A 557 15.90 -20.13 7.78
N ASP A 558 16.35 -21.14 8.52
CA ASP A 558 17.72 -21.72 8.46
C ASP A 558 17.79 -23.02 7.61
N ARG A 559 16.73 -23.28 6.85
CA ARG A 559 16.49 -24.50 6.06
C ARG A 559 16.02 -24.14 4.65
N SER A 560 16.16 -25.08 3.72
CA SER A 560 15.56 -24.95 2.39
C SER A 560 14.03 -24.83 2.49
N ILE A 561 13.43 -24.19 1.49
CA ILE A 561 11.99 -23.93 1.45
C ILE A 561 11.19 -25.23 1.44
N ASN A 562 11.65 -26.24 0.70
CA ASN A 562 11.01 -27.55 0.61
C ASN A 562 11.47 -28.51 1.71
N PHE A 563 12.27 -28.09 2.71
CA PHE A 563 12.85 -29.02 3.69
C PHE A 563 11.81 -29.92 4.37
N ASN A 564 10.68 -29.35 4.81
CA ASN A 564 9.65 -30.13 5.49
C ASN A 564 9.01 -31.18 4.56
N GLN A 565 8.75 -30.80 3.31
CA GLN A 565 8.21 -31.68 2.27
C GLN A 565 9.21 -32.75 1.83
N ASP A 566 10.45 -32.35 1.54
CA ASP A 566 11.54 -33.23 1.12
C ASP A 566 11.79 -34.37 2.11
N TRP A 567 11.55 -34.11 3.40
CA TRP A 567 11.68 -35.06 4.50
C TRP A 567 10.35 -35.69 4.95
N ASN A 568 9.23 -35.27 4.37
CA ASN A 568 7.86 -35.59 4.78
C ASN A 568 7.70 -35.49 6.31
N ILE A 569 8.00 -34.31 6.86
CA ILE A 569 7.86 -34.00 8.29
C ILE A 569 6.90 -32.83 8.46
N THR A 570 6.02 -32.93 9.44
CA THR A 570 5.34 -31.77 10.00
C THR A 570 6.33 -30.97 10.85
N PRO A 571 6.26 -29.62 10.85
CA PRO A 571 7.15 -28.81 11.68
C PRO A 571 6.97 -29.14 13.17
N ILE A 572 7.96 -29.81 13.76
CA ILE A 572 8.01 -30.07 15.21
C ILE A 572 8.95 -29.02 15.81
N TYR A 573 8.41 -28.18 16.68
CA TYR A 573 9.18 -27.17 17.41
C TYR A 573 9.60 -27.70 18.78
N GLY A 574 10.72 -27.20 19.31
CA GLY A 574 11.14 -27.50 20.68
C GLY A 574 11.80 -28.88 20.86
N GLU A 575 12.39 -29.44 19.81
CA GLU A 575 13.13 -30.70 19.87
C GLU A 575 14.60 -30.53 19.46
N ASN A 576 15.47 -31.42 19.96
CA ASN A 576 16.87 -31.47 19.52
C ASN A 576 16.94 -32.07 18.12
N GLU A 577 17.79 -31.49 17.28
CA GLU A 577 17.94 -31.90 15.89
C GLU A 577 19.39 -32.15 15.52
N LEU A 578 19.61 -33.18 14.71
CA LEU A 578 20.90 -33.50 14.13
C LEU A 578 20.69 -34.05 12.72
N MET A 579 21.45 -33.52 11.76
CA MET A 579 21.48 -34.02 10.39
C MET A 579 22.91 -34.33 9.97
N GLN A 580 23.10 -35.47 9.34
CA GLN A 580 24.35 -35.88 8.70
C GLN A 580 24.04 -36.14 7.23
N ASN A 581 24.86 -35.60 6.33
CA ASN A 581 24.68 -35.71 4.89
C ASN A 581 26.02 -36.01 4.22
N ILE A 582 26.02 -36.97 3.31
CA ILE A 582 27.09 -37.26 2.37
C ILE A 582 26.56 -37.00 0.97
N ASN A 583 27.16 -36.00 0.31
CA ASN A 583 26.83 -35.59 -1.05
C ASN A 583 28.00 -35.92 -1.98
N SER A 584 27.70 -36.46 -3.15
CA SER A 584 28.66 -36.81 -4.19
C SER A 584 28.19 -36.22 -5.52
N LYS A 585 29.04 -35.45 -6.18
CA LYS A 585 28.78 -34.86 -7.51
C LYS A 585 29.71 -35.51 -8.52
N VAL A 586 29.15 -36.13 -9.55
CA VAL A 586 29.90 -36.78 -10.62
C VAL A 586 29.58 -36.07 -11.93
N PHE A 587 30.62 -35.48 -12.54
CA PHE A 587 30.58 -34.92 -13.88
C PHE A 587 31.18 -35.93 -14.85
N ILE A 588 30.41 -36.32 -15.87
CA ILE A 588 30.87 -37.17 -16.97
C ILE A 588 30.87 -36.31 -18.23
N ASP A 589 32.07 -35.95 -18.69
CA ASP A 589 32.37 -34.95 -19.70
C ASP A 589 31.64 -33.63 -19.40
N SER A 590 30.96 -33.08 -20.41
CA SER A 590 29.96 -32.01 -20.29
C SER A 590 28.53 -32.53 -20.54
N LEU A 591 28.35 -33.85 -20.62
CA LEU A 591 27.11 -34.48 -21.10
C LEU A 591 26.16 -34.86 -19.96
N LEU A 592 26.68 -35.24 -18.79
CA LEU A 592 25.87 -35.71 -17.66
C LEU A 592 26.47 -35.26 -16.33
N LEU A 593 25.62 -34.72 -15.47
CA LEU A 593 25.87 -34.40 -14.07
C LEU A 593 24.96 -35.28 -13.22
N ILE A 594 25.53 -35.99 -12.26
CA ILE A 594 24.80 -36.80 -11.27
C ILE A 594 25.16 -36.29 -9.88
N ASN A 595 24.18 -35.91 -9.07
CA ASN A 595 24.35 -35.63 -7.65
C ASN A 595 23.64 -36.72 -6.84
N THR A 596 24.35 -37.35 -5.93
CA THR A 596 23.79 -38.33 -4.99
C THR A 596 23.94 -37.80 -3.58
N ASN A 597 22.86 -37.76 -2.82
CA ASN A 597 22.83 -37.30 -1.44
C ASN A 597 22.25 -38.40 -0.54
N LEU A 598 23.01 -38.83 0.44
CA LEU A 598 22.60 -39.75 1.50
C LEU A 598 22.59 -38.98 2.82
N SER A 599 21.43 -38.86 3.43
CA SER A 599 21.25 -38.09 4.65
C SER A 599 20.57 -38.89 5.75
N SER A 600 20.92 -38.63 7.01
CA SER A 600 20.21 -39.11 8.20
C SER A 600 19.81 -37.90 9.04
N TYR A 601 18.53 -37.80 9.38
CA TYR A 601 17.98 -36.71 10.17
C TYR A 601 17.29 -37.26 11.42
N LYS A 602 17.70 -36.76 12.57
CA LYS A 602 17.13 -37.11 13.88
C LYS A 602 16.50 -35.87 14.50
N ILE A 603 15.23 -35.97 14.89
CA ILE A 603 14.48 -34.95 15.63
C ILE A 603 13.81 -35.60 16.85
N GLY A 604 14.25 -35.22 18.05
CA GLY A 604 13.81 -35.87 19.29
C GLY A 604 14.08 -37.39 19.27
N SER A 605 13.01 -38.18 19.38
CA SER A 605 13.04 -39.66 19.27
C SER A 605 12.99 -40.18 17.83
N ASN A 606 12.57 -39.36 16.86
CA ASN A 606 12.32 -39.78 15.50
C ASN A 606 13.60 -39.70 14.67
N ARG A 607 13.86 -40.74 13.87
CA ARG A 607 14.97 -40.79 12.91
C ARG A 607 14.41 -41.10 11.53
N LYS A 608 14.80 -40.31 10.54
CA LYS A 608 14.51 -40.52 9.12
C LYS A 608 15.83 -40.62 8.34
N ASP A 609 15.93 -41.58 7.45
CA ASP A 609 17.06 -41.72 6.52
C ASP A 609 16.56 -41.39 5.11
N ARG A 610 17.33 -40.59 4.36
CA ARG A 610 16.96 -40.04 3.06
C ARG A 610 18.02 -40.37 2.02
N ALA A 611 17.59 -40.83 0.85
CA ALA A 611 18.41 -41.01 -0.34
C ALA A 611 17.83 -40.17 -1.48
N GLN A 612 18.63 -39.25 -1.99
CA GLN A 612 18.28 -38.37 -3.11
C GLN A 612 19.26 -38.58 -4.26
N LEU A 613 18.73 -38.67 -5.48
CA LEU A 613 19.48 -38.76 -6.72
C LEU A 613 18.96 -37.68 -7.69
N ASP A 614 19.82 -36.71 -8.01
CA ASP A 614 19.58 -35.74 -9.06
C ASP A 614 20.45 -36.08 -10.26
N PHE A 615 19.89 -36.01 -11.46
CA PHE A 615 20.68 -36.09 -12.69
C PHE A 615 20.23 -35.02 -13.66
N LYS A 616 21.20 -34.48 -14.42
CA LYS A 616 20.96 -33.54 -15.52
C LYS A 616 21.93 -33.83 -16.64
N GLY A 617 21.43 -33.99 -17.86
CA GLY A 617 22.29 -34.24 -19.00
C GLY A 617 21.73 -33.71 -20.31
N SER A 618 22.57 -33.70 -21.33
CA SER A 618 22.21 -33.35 -22.70
C SER A 618 22.95 -34.24 -23.67
N THR A 619 22.23 -34.78 -24.65
CA THR A 619 22.74 -35.58 -25.77
C THR A 619 22.06 -35.14 -27.07
N ARG A 620 22.45 -35.71 -28.21
CA ARG A 620 21.81 -35.40 -29.51
C ARG A 620 20.31 -35.75 -29.55
N PHE A 621 19.91 -36.82 -28.87
CA PHE A 621 18.50 -37.23 -28.80
C PHE A 621 17.77 -36.55 -27.63
N PHE A 622 18.43 -36.39 -26.48
CA PHE A 622 17.90 -35.70 -25.30
C PHE A 622 18.53 -34.32 -25.19
N ASN A 623 17.94 -33.30 -25.79
CA ASN A 623 18.45 -31.93 -25.70
C ASN A 623 18.60 -31.45 -24.25
N ASN A 624 17.67 -31.86 -23.39
CA ASN A 624 17.82 -31.76 -21.94
C ASN A 624 17.08 -32.93 -21.31
N ILE A 625 17.72 -33.64 -20.40
CA ILE A 625 17.09 -34.63 -19.53
C ILE A 625 17.46 -34.30 -18.09
N SER A 626 16.47 -34.27 -17.21
CA SER A 626 16.71 -34.08 -15.79
C SER A 626 15.73 -34.92 -14.98
N GLY A 627 16.18 -35.42 -13.83
CA GLY A 627 15.29 -36.04 -12.87
C GLY A 627 15.81 -35.92 -11.46
N ASN A 628 14.88 -35.92 -10.51
CA ASN A 628 15.09 -35.99 -9.07
C ASN A 628 14.32 -37.19 -8.54
N ILE A 629 15.01 -38.08 -7.83
CA ILE A 629 14.37 -39.15 -7.07
C ILE A 629 14.75 -38.91 -5.63
N ASN A 630 13.76 -38.78 -4.75
CA ASN A 630 13.95 -38.59 -3.33
C ASN A 630 13.17 -39.67 -2.58
N GLN A 631 13.84 -40.40 -1.71
CA GLN A 631 13.26 -41.47 -0.89
C GLN A 631 13.59 -41.21 0.57
N VAL A 632 12.57 -41.24 1.43
CA VAL A 632 12.71 -41.07 2.88
C VAL A 632 12.10 -42.29 3.58
N ARG A 633 12.86 -42.87 4.49
CA ARG A 633 12.48 -44.03 5.30
C ARG A 633 12.51 -43.70 6.78
N SER A 634 11.49 -44.15 7.51
CA SER A 634 11.39 -44.14 8.96
C SER A 634 10.93 -45.52 9.44
N ASN A 635 10.93 -45.77 10.75
CA ASN A 635 10.52 -47.06 11.32
C ASN A 635 9.15 -47.54 10.81
N ASN A 636 8.20 -46.61 10.62
CA ASN A 636 6.82 -46.92 10.20
C ASN A 636 6.32 -46.02 9.05
N GLU A 637 7.21 -45.41 8.26
CA GLU A 637 6.81 -44.50 7.16
C GLU A 637 7.75 -44.63 5.97
N TYR A 638 7.17 -44.70 4.77
CA TYR A 638 7.86 -44.61 3.49
C TYR A 638 7.31 -43.43 2.68
N TYR A 639 8.22 -42.57 2.25
CA TYR A 639 7.92 -41.44 1.39
C TYR A 639 8.83 -41.43 0.17
N GLN A 640 8.27 -41.17 -1.00
CA GLN A 640 9.02 -41.09 -2.24
C GLN A 640 8.47 -39.98 -3.14
N THR A 641 9.38 -39.19 -3.71
CA THR A 641 9.10 -38.25 -4.79
C THR A 641 9.97 -38.58 -5.99
N ILE A 642 9.37 -38.49 -7.18
CA ILE A 642 10.02 -38.66 -8.46
C ILE A 642 9.60 -37.50 -9.35
N ASP A 643 10.54 -36.66 -9.73
CA ASP A 643 10.37 -35.67 -10.78
C ASP A 643 11.25 -36.05 -11.98
N PHE A 644 10.66 -36.09 -13.17
CA PHE A 644 11.36 -36.40 -14.40
C PHE A 644 10.93 -35.44 -15.49
N ASN A 645 11.88 -34.71 -16.09
CA ASN A 645 11.63 -33.78 -17.17
C ASN A 645 12.58 -34.07 -18.34
N THR A 646 12.04 -34.13 -19.55
CA THR A 646 12.85 -34.35 -20.74
C THR A 646 12.38 -33.52 -21.93
N LYS A 647 13.36 -33.01 -22.69
CA LYS A 647 13.19 -32.30 -23.96
C LYS A 647 13.93 -33.08 -25.03
N LEU A 648 13.20 -33.63 -25.99
CA LEU A 648 13.76 -34.44 -27.06
C LEU A 648 14.21 -33.56 -28.25
N PHE A 649 15.25 -34.01 -28.94
CA PHE A 649 15.85 -33.44 -30.16
C PHE A 649 16.41 -32.00 -30.02
N SER A 650 17.46 -31.68 -30.78
CA SER A 650 18.13 -30.36 -30.75
C SER A 650 17.64 -29.35 -31.80
N GLY A 651 16.52 -29.62 -32.49
CA GLY A 651 15.95 -28.75 -33.53
C GLY A 651 15.13 -27.57 -32.99
N SER A 652 14.26 -26.98 -33.81
CA SER A 652 13.31 -25.94 -33.34
C SER A 652 12.03 -26.50 -32.72
N ILE A 653 11.78 -27.81 -32.85
CA ILE A 653 10.63 -28.51 -32.27
C ILE A 653 11.17 -29.54 -31.29
N HIS A 654 10.67 -29.50 -30.06
CA HIS A 654 11.07 -30.39 -28.98
C HIS A 654 9.81 -31.03 -28.37
N PRO A 655 9.59 -32.34 -28.53
CA PRO A 655 8.70 -33.06 -27.65
C PRO A 655 9.16 -32.93 -26.20
N VAL A 656 8.24 -32.58 -25.31
CA VAL A 656 8.49 -32.43 -23.88
C VAL A 656 7.66 -33.43 -23.11
N ILE A 657 8.27 -34.07 -22.11
CA ILE A 657 7.59 -34.98 -21.19
C ILE A 657 7.98 -34.56 -19.77
N ASP A 658 6.99 -34.39 -18.91
CA ASP A 658 7.15 -34.07 -17.49
C ASP A 658 6.34 -35.09 -16.69
N TYR A 659 7.00 -35.81 -15.79
CA TYR A 659 6.37 -36.79 -14.92
C TYR A 659 6.72 -36.47 -13.48
N LYS A 660 5.69 -36.35 -12.64
CA LYS A 660 5.81 -36.12 -11.21
C LYS A 660 5.01 -37.17 -10.46
N ASN A 661 5.62 -37.78 -9.47
CA ASN A 661 4.99 -38.71 -8.57
C ASN A 661 5.39 -38.39 -7.14
N GLU A 662 4.41 -38.37 -6.26
CA GLU A 662 4.60 -38.30 -4.82
C GLU A 662 3.84 -39.45 -4.21
N TYR A 663 4.50 -40.22 -3.34
CA TYR A 663 3.93 -41.37 -2.67
C TYR A 663 4.24 -41.30 -1.17
N SER A 664 3.20 -41.24 -0.35
CA SER A 664 3.26 -41.41 1.10
C SER A 664 2.34 -42.56 1.50
N ASP A 665 2.85 -43.50 2.28
CA ASP A 665 2.10 -44.68 2.76
C ASP A 665 0.93 -44.39 3.73
N LYS A 666 0.81 -43.16 4.25
CA LYS A 666 -0.21 -42.78 5.24
C LYS A 666 -1.09 -41.59 4.87
N LEU A 667 -0.61 -40.70 4.00
CA LEU A 667 -1.28 -39.41 3.76
C LEU A 667 -2.00 -39.41 2.41
N TYR A 668 -1.22 -39.31 1.34
CA TYR A 668 -1.72 -39.23 -0.03
C TYR A 668 -0.64 -39.68 -1.00
N HIS A 669 -1.05 -40.00 -2.22
CA HIS A 669 -0.13 -40.09 -3.34
C HIS A 669 -0.77 -39.57 -4.63
N PHE A 670 0.05 -39.10 -5.55
CA PHE A 670 -0.42 -38.71 -6.88
C PHE A 670 0.53 -39.15 -7.98
N ASN A 671 -0.04 -39.26 -9.17
CA ASN A 671 0.70 -39.42 -10.42
C ASN A 671 0.29 -38.30 -11.36
N HIS A 672 1.27 -37.55 -11.85
CA HIS A 672 1.08 -36.43 -12.75
C HIS A 672 1.98 -36.61 -13.98
N LEU A 673 1.38 -36.66 -15.16
CA LEU A 673 2.11 -36.81 -16.41
C LEU A 673 1.65 -35.72 -17.38
N THR A 674 2.59 -34.92 -17.87
CA THR A 674 2.41 -33.94 -18.94
C THR A 674 3.21 -34.38 -20.16
N SER A 675 2.62 -34.28 -21.34
CA SER A 675 3.31 -34.49 -22.60
C SER A 675 2.91 -33.41 -23.58
N GLY A 676 3.86 -32.94 -24.37
CA GLY A 676 3.66 -31.76 -25.19
C GLY A 676 4.71 -31.54 -26.28
N LEU A 677 4.58 -30.40 -26.95
CA LEU A 677 5.49 -29.91 -27.97
C LEU A 677 5.89 -28.48 -27.64
N GLN A 678 7.20 -28.24 -27.54
CA GLN A 678 7.80 -26.91 -27.45
C GLN A 678 8.39 -26.53 -28.82
N PHE A 679 7.94 -25.42 -29.38
CA PHE A 679 8.51 -24.80 -30.57
C PHE A 679 9.35 -23.56 -30.18
N ASN A 680 10.62 -23.56 -30.55
CA ASN A 680 11.58 -22.49 -30.28
C ASN A 680 12.08 -21.88 -31.60
N GLY A 681 11.27 -21.00 -32.20
CA GLY A 681 11.67 -20.18 -33.34
C GLY A 681 12.10 -18.76 -32.95
N GLN A 682 12.74 -18.03 -33.87
CA GLN A 682 13.12 -16.62 -33.64
C GLN A 682 11.91 -15.68 -33.53
N ARG A 683 10.81 -15.98 -34.23
CA ARG A 683 9.60 -15.15 -34.28
C ARG A 683 8.41 -15.77 -33.58
N LEU A 684 8.32 -17.09 -33.54
CA LEU A 684 7.25 -17.82 -32.87
C LEU A 684 7.92 -18.72 -31.83
N GLN A 685 7.52 -18.57 -30.58
CA GLN A 685 7.78 -19.55 -29.53
C GLN A 685 6.43 -20.05 -29.05
N SER A 686 6.28 -21.36 -28.91
CA SER A 686 5.04 -21.92 -28.40
C SER A 686 5.28 -23.16 -27.57
N ILE A 687 4.47 -23.37 -26.55
CA ILE A 687 4.43 -24.59 -25.75
C ILE A 687 2.98 -25.06 -25.78
N LEU A 688 2.78 -26.30 -26.20
CA LEU A 688 1.49 -26.98 -26.14
C LEU A 688 1.69 -28.23 -25.28
N GLY A 689 0.96 -28.36 -24.19
CA GLY A 689 1.05 -29.50 -23.30
C GLY A 689 -0.32 -29.99 -22.87
N PHE A 690 -0.43 -31.29 -22.69
CA PHE A 690 -1.59 -31.95 -22.12
C PHE A 690 -1.10 -32.84 -21.01
N GLY A 691 -1.78 -32.78 -19.87
CA GLY A 691 -1.45 -33.66 -18.77
C GLY A 691 -2.65 -34.26 -18.07
N ARG A 692 -2.36 -35.34 -17.38
CA ARG A 692 -3.29 -36.13 -16.57
C ARG A 692 -2.73 -36.24 -15.17
N ARG A 693 -3.61 -36.03 -14.19
CA ARG A 693 -3.30 -36.18 -12.77
C ARG A 693 -4.34 -37.07 -12.09
N GLU A 694 -3.87 -38.02 -11.30
CA GLU A 694 -4.68 -38.91 -10.46
C GLU A 694 -4.17 -38.80 -9.03
N ASP A 695 -5.08 -38.45 -8.11
CA ASP A 695 -4.80 -38.26 -6.69
C ASP A 695 -5.51 -39.34 -5.88
N PHE A 696 -4.82 -39.92 -4.92
CA PHE A 696 -5.30 -41.00 -4.06
C PHE A 696 -5.08 -40.62 -2.59
N VAL A 697 -6.05 -40.98 -1.76
CA VAL A 697 -6.02 -40.75 -0.31
C VAL A 697 -6.34 -42.06 0.40
N TYR A 698 -5.70 -42.27 1.56
CA TYR A 698 -5.97 -43.42 2.40
C TYR A 698 -7.13 -43.13 3.35
N ASN A 699 -8.20 -43.90 3.24
CA ASN A 699 -9.34 -43.86 4.16
C ASN A 699 -9.51 -45.25 4.79
N ASP A 700 -9.53 -45.35 6.12
CA ASP A 700 -9.54 -46.63 6.87
C ASP A 700 -8.50 -47.65 6.39
N ASN A 701 -7.26 -47.21 6.13
CA ASN A 701 -6.16 -48.03 5.58
C ASN A 701 -6.44 -48.66 4.21
N LYS A 702 -7.44 -48.17 3.46
CA LYS A 702 -7.68 -48.53 2.06
C LYS A 702 -7.39 -47.34 1.15
N GLU A 703 -6.69 -47.61 0.07
CA GLU A 703 -6.44 -46.63 -0.98
C GLU A 703 -7.75 -46.33 -1.72
N THR A 704 -8.09 -45.04 -1.81
CA THR A 704 -9.27 -44.57 -2.53
C THR A 704 -8.84 -43.50 -3.53
N LEU A 705 -9.38 -43.56 -4.75
CA LEU A 705 -9.16 -42.51 -5.75
C LEU A 705 -9.92 -41.26 -5.31
N PHE A 706 -9.19 -40.24 -4.87
CA PHE A 706 -9.75 -38.98 -4.40
C PHE A 706 -10.17 -38.10 -5.59
N SER A 707 -9.28 -37.95 -6.57
CA SER A 707 -9.50 -37.06 -7.70
C SER A 707 -8.87 -37.57 -8.98
N LYS A 708 -9.49 -37.23 -10.10
CA LYS A 708 -8.93 -37.41 -11.43
C LYS A 708 -9.14 -36.16 -12.26
N GLY A 709 -8.08 -35.66 -12.87
CA GLY A 709 -8.13 -34.45 -13.67
C GLY A 709 -7.24 -34.46 -14.90
N TYR A 710 -7.65 -33.64 -15.86
CA TYR A 710 -6.92 -33.31 -17.07
C TYR A 710 -6.62 -31.82 -17.07
N PHE A 711 -5.48 -31.44 -17.63
CA PHE A 711 -5.16 -30.04 -17.85
C PHE A 711 -4.48 -29.84 -19.20
N GLY A 712 -4.68 -28.66 -19.76
CA GLY A 712 -4.07 -28.23 -21.00
C GLY A 712 -3.31 -26.94 -20.79
N GLU A 713 -2.15 -26.83 -21.40
CA GLU A 713 -1.32 -25.62 -21.40
C GLU A 713 -1.05 -25.19 -22.84
N LEU A 714 -1.19 -23.89 -23.09
CA LEU A 714 -0.84 -23.27 -24.36
C LEU A 714 -0.16 -21.94 -24.08
N ASP A 715 1.12 -21.85 -24.42
CA ASP A 715 1.86 -20.60 -24.47
C ASP A 715 2.18 -20.26 -25.93
N ILE A 716 1.94 -19.01 -26.33
CA ILE A 716 2.28 -18.50 -27.66
C ILE A 716 2.91 -17.11 -27.49
N LYS A 717 4.14 -16.97 -27.98
CA LYS A 717 4.82 -15.70 -28.20
C LYS A 717 5.08 -15.57 -29.69
N PHE A 718 4.42 -14.63 -30.35
CA PHE A 718 4.58 -14.42 -31.79
C PHE A 718 4.92 -12.97 -32.13
N LYS A 719 5.96 -12.78 -32.92
CA LYS A 719 6.42 -11.49 -33.44
C LYS A 719 6.35 -11.48 -34.97
N SER A 720 5.39 -10.73 -35.49
CA SER A 720 5.18 -10.58 -36.94
C SER A 720 6.25 -9.70 -37.59
N LEU A 721 6.49 -9.90 -38.89
CA LEU A 721 7.32 -9.04 -39.74
C LEU A 721 6.87 -7.58 -39.74
N SER A 722 5.55 -7.36 -39.72
CA SER A 722 4.97 -6.01 -39.66
C SER A 722 5.21 -5.33 -38.30
N GLY A 723 5.64 -6.08 -37.28
CA GLY A 723 5.97 -5.58 -35.94
C GLY A 723 4.90 -5.75 -34.89
N TRP A 724 3.87 -6.55 -35.17
CA TRP A 724 2.91 -7.00 -34.17
C TRP A 724 3.57 -7.98 -33.22
N ASN A 725 3.29 -7.83 -31.93
CA ASN A 725 3.67 -8.79 -30.90
C ASN A 725 2.39 -9.36 -30.29
N HIS A 726 2.32 -10.67 -30.22
CA HIS A 726 1.23 -11.42 -29.64
C HIS A 726 1.78 -12.28 -28.52
N TYR A 727 1.04 -12.30 -27.44
CA TYR A 727 1.32 -13.06 -26.24
C TYR A 727 0.04 -13.72 -25.79
N VAL A 728 0.02 -15.04 -25.67
CA VAL A 728 -1.15 -15.78 -25.17
C VAL A 728 -0.65 -16.86 -24.23
N ILE A 729 -1.19 -16.88 -23.02
CA ILE A 729 -1.12 -17.97 -22.05
C ILE A 729 -2.54 -18.46 -21.88
N TYR A 730 -2.75 -19.75 -22.03
CA TYR A 730 -4.01 -20.39 -21.71
C TYR A 730 -3.75 -21.64 -20.89
N ARG A 731 -4.55 -21.82 -19.85
CA ARG A 731 -4.55 -22.99 -18.99
C ARG A 731 -5.98 -23.49 -18.85
N LYS A 732 -6.18 -24.78 -19.10
CA LYS A 732 -7.47 -25.45 -18.88
C LYS A 732 -7.31 -26.44 -17.74
N ARG A 733 -8.26 -26.47 -16.81
CA ARG A 733 -8.33 -27.52 -15.77
C ARG A 733 -9.73 -28.14 -15.75
N ILE A 734 -9.77 -29.46 -15.79
CA ILE A 734 -10.99 -30.26 -15.63
C ILE A 734 -10.66 -31.35 -14.60
N LYS A 735 -11.36 -31.36 -13.47
CA LYS A 735 -11.13 -32.29 -12.35
C LYS A 735 -12.48 -32.78 -11.82
N THR A 736 -12.55 -34.06 -11.51
CA THR A 736 -13.67 -34.67 -10.79
C THR A 736 -13.14 -35.19 -9.45
N GLU A 737 -13.75 -34.74 -8.37
CA GLU A 737 -13.51 -35.25 -7.01
C GLU A 737 -14.59 -36.27 -6.67
N PHE A 738 -14.17 -37.47 -6.28
CA PHE A 738 -15.09 -38.61 -6.09
C PHE A 738 -15.71 -38.66 -4.70
N ILE A 739 -15.06 -38.08 -3.68
CA ILE A 739 -15.55 -38.07 -2.30
C ILE A 739 -16.68 -37.04 -2.14
N ASP A 740 -16.44 -35.79 -2.53
CA ASP A 740 -17.41 -34.69 -2.38
C ASP A 740 -18.33 -34.52 -3.61
N ASN A 741 -18.16 -35.37 -4.62
CA ASN A 741 -18.85 -35.31 -5.91
C ASN A 741 -18.76 -33.93 -6.60
N GLN A 742 -17.65 -33.22 -6.38
CA GLN A 742 -17.41 -31.90 -6.95
C GLN A 742 -16.78 -32.00 -8.34
N LYS A 743 -17.27 -31.17 -9.27
CA LYS A 743 -16.71 -31.02 -10.61
C LYS A 743 -16.09 -29.64 -10.76
N ILE A 744 -14.78 -29.61 -10.91
CA ILE A 744 -14.02 -28.38 -11.08
C ILE A 744 -13.66 -28.25 -12.56
N ASN A 745 -14.14 -27.18 -13.19
CA ASN A 745 -13.90 -26.91 -14.60
C ASN A 745 -13.71 -25.41 -14.81
N TYR A 746 -12.47 -25.00 -15.04
CA TYR A 746 -12.17 -23.58 -15.21
C TYR A 746 -11.11 -23.32 -16.27
N ASP A 747 -11.08 -22.06 -16.71
CA ASP A 747 -10.22 -21.53 -17.76
C ASP A 747 -9.41 -20.36 -17.20
N LEU A 748 -8.10 -20.39 -17.36
CA LEU A 748 -7.25 -19.24 -17.10
C LEU A 748 -6.66 -18.76 -18.42
N LEU A 749 -6.77 -17.47 -18.69
CA LEU A 749 -6.31 -16.86 -19.94
C LEU A 749 -5.57 -15.56 -19.63
N GLN A 750 -4.42 -15.36 -20.25
CA GLN A 750 -3.79 -14.06 -20.35
C GLN A 750 -3.37 -13.84 -21.80
N ALA A 751 -3.94 -12.84 -22.45
CA ALA A 751 -3.65 -12.53 -23.85
C ALA A 751 -3.32 -11.05 -24.02
N ARG A 752 -2.28 -10.75 -24.80
CA ARG A 752 -1.92 -9.40 -25.21
C ARG A 752 -1.52 -9.37 -26.68
N THR A 753 -2.03 -8.40 -27.41
CA THR A 753 -1.65 -8.13 -28.80
C THR A 753 -1.38 -6.64 -28.97
N PHE A 754 -0.19 -6.29 -29.44
CA PHE A 754 0.18 -4.89 -29.57
C PHE A 754 1.11 -4.60 -30.75
N ILE A 755 0.98 -3.38 -31.26
CA ILE A 755 1.89 -2.77 -32.22
C ILE A 755 2.14 -1.32 -31.83
N ARG A 756 3.42 -0.98 -31.61
CA ARG A 756 3.86 0.37 -31.28
C ARG A 756 5.17 0.66 -32.01
N LYS A 757 5.09 1.32 -33.17
CA LYS A 757 6.26 1.81 -33.92
C LYS A 757 6.10 3.29 -34.23
N PRO A 758 7.14 4.14 -34.04
CA PRO A 758 7.03 5.59 -34.24
C PRO A 758 6.52 5.99 -35.63
N ARG A 759 6.99 5.29 -36.68
CA ARG A 759 6.69 5.58 -38.10
C ARG A 759 5.38 4.98 -38.62
N ILE A 760 4.69 4.14 -37.85
CA ILE A 760 3.42 3.53 -38.25
C ILE A 760 2.25 4.41 -37.78
N PRO A 761 1.23 4.68 -38.63
CA PRO A 761 0.05 5.46 -38.25
C PRO A 761 -0.80 4.77 -37.18
N LEU A 762 -0.84 3.45 -37.19
CA LEU A 762 -1.58 2.62 -36.21
C LEU A 762 -0.74 2.36 -34.96
N ARG A 763 -1.34 2.65 -33.80
CA ARG A 763 -0.95 2.12 -32.49
C ARG A 763 -2.12 1.30 -31.97
N PHE A 764 -1.82 0.10 -31.50
CA PHE A 764 -2.83 -0.80 -30.97
C PHE A 764 -2.25 -1.58 -29.80
N ASP A 765 -3.02 -1.72 -28.73
CA ASP A 765 -2.70 -2.57 -27.57
C ASP A 765 -4.01 -3.14 -27.04
N ALA A 766 -4.17 -4.46 -27.10
CA ALA A 766 -5.29 -5.15 -26.47
C ALA A 766 -4.76 -6.17 -25.48
N LYS A 767 -5.30 -6.13 -24.26
CA LYS A 767 -5.00 -7.04 -23.14
C LYS A 767 -6.30 -7.70 -22.69
N PHE A 768 -6.25 -8.98 -22.40
CA PHE A 768 -7.36 -9.77 -21.88
C PHE A 768 -6.85 -10.70 -20.78
N LYS A 769 -7.62 -10.86 -19.72
CA LYS A 769 -7.34 -11.75 -18.60
C LYS A 769 -8.63 -12.47 -18.18
N ILE A 770 -8.55 -13.79 -17.99
CA ILE A 770 -9.59 -14.61 -17.36
C ILE A 770 -8.93 -15.35 -16.21
N GLU A 771 -9.52 -15.26 -15.02
CA GLU A 771 -9.04 -15.91 -13.80
C GLU A 771 -10.21 -16.38 -12.94
N GLU A 772 -10.00 -17.45 -12.18
CA GLU A 772 -10.94 -17.88 -11.14
C GLU A 772 -10.50 -17.33 -9.79
N VAL A 773 -11.41 -16.65 -9.11
CA VAL A 773 -11.13 -15.95 -7.85
C VAL A 773 -12.22 -16.23 -6.83
N LEU A 774 -11.87 -16.07 -5.55
CA LEU A 774 -12.86 -16.01 -4.48
C LEU A 774 -13.25 -14.55 -4.27
N THR A 775 -14.37 -14.13 -4.84
CA THR A 775 -14.85 -12.76 -4.68
C THR A 775 -15.47 -12.58 -3.30
N GLU A 776 -14.93 -11.62 -2.56
CA GLU A 776 -15.45 -11.21 -1.26
C GLU A 776 -16.55 -10.15 -1.41
N GLU A 777 -17.64 -10.34 -0.66
CA GLU A 777 -18.71 -9.34 -0.61
C GLU A 777 -18.26 -8.09 0.13
N ARG A 778 -18.67 -6.93 -0.38
CA ARG A 778 -18.20 -5.61 0.07
C ARG A 778 -19.36 -4.78 0.56
N MET A 779 -19.18 -4.13 1.71
CA MET A 779 -20.18 -3.27 2.34
C MET A 779 -19.69 -1.83 2.28
N THR A 780 -20.43 -0.91 1.67
CA THR A 780 -20.07 0.52 1.70
C THR A 780 -20.68 1.17 2.93
N VAL A 781 -19.82 1.72 3.79
CA VAL A 781 -20.20 2.52 4.96
C VAL A 781 -19.93 3.99 4.65
N TYR A 782 -20.81 4.87 5.13
CA TYR A 782 -20.72 6.31 4.92
C TYR A 782 -20.59 7.02 6.26
N ASP A 783 -19.46 7.70 6.48
CA ASP A 783 -19.20 8.46 7.69
C ASP A 783 -19.35 9.96 7.43
N SER A 784 -19.98 10.67 8.37
CA SER A 784 -20.17 12.11 8.31
C SER A 784 -18.92 12.84 8.80
N ILE A 785 -18.35 13.69 7.95
CA ILE A 785 -17.19 14.55 8.26
C ILE A 785 -17.48 16.04 8.08
N GLY A 786 -18.75 16.41 7.84
CA GLY A 786 -19.18 17.79 7.69
C GLY A 786 -19.11 18.31 6.24
N VAL A 787 -20.02 19.25 5.92
CA VAL A 787 -20.21 19.76 4.55
C VAL A 787 -18.92 20.41 4.04
N GLY A 788 -18.52 20.05 2.82
CA GLY A 788 -17.34 20.60 2.15
C GLY A 788 -16.04 19.82 2.35
N LEU A 789 -16.03 18.83 3.24
CA LEU A 789 -14.88 17.96 3.49
C LEU A 789 -15.06 16.56 2.88
N GLY A 790 -16.31 16.16 2.64
CA GLY A 790 -16.68 14.83 2.11
C GLY A 790 -16.69 14.73 0.58
N THR A 791 -16.88 13.49 0.13
CA THR A 791 -17.01 13.12 -1.29
C THR A 791 -18.43 12.71 -1.67
N HIS A 792 -19.32 12.58 -0.69
CA HIS A 792 -20.70 12.15 -0.85
C HIS A 792 -21.63 13.00 0.02
N ARG A 793 -22.88 13.15 -0.41
CA ARG A 793 -23.97 13.71 0.40
C ARG A 793 -25.08 12.67 0.55
N TYR A 794 -25.67 12.59 1.74
CA TYR A 794 -26.91 11.85 1.92
C TYR A 794 -28.05 12.66 1.32
N ASP A 795 -28.79 12.08 0.38
CA ASP A 795 -29.98 12.68 -0.19
C ASP A 795 -31.22 12.00 0.39
N MET A 796 -31.94 12.72 1.26
CA MET A 796 -33.14 12.22 1.93
C MET A 796 -34.26 11.93 0.93
N GLN A 797 -34.33 12.65 -0.19
CA GLN A 797 -35.33 12.39 -1.21
C GLN A 797 -35.05 11.09 -1.94
N PHE A 798 -33.79 10.70 -2.11
CA PHE A 798 -33.41 9.48 -2.86
C PHE A 798 -33.08 8.27 -1.97
N GLU A 799 -33.04 8.45 -0.64
CA GLU A 799 -32.56 7.45 0.34
C GLU A 799 -31.23 6.80 -0.11
N GLU A 800 -30.34 7.62 -0.67
CA GLU A 800 -29.07 7.21 -1.28
C GLU A 800 -27.99 8.25 -0.98
N TYR A 801 -26.76 7.77 -0.83
CA TYR A 801 -25.58 8.62 -0.80
C TYR A 801 -25.12 8.87 -2.24
N VAL A 802 -25.13 10.14 -2.64
CA VAL A 802 -24.78 10.55 -4.00
C VAL A 802 -23.39 11.20 -4.00
N PRO A 803 -22.52 10.90 -4.97
CA PRO A 803 -21.23 11.59 -5.10
C PRO A 803 -21.41 13.10 -5.20
N ASP A 804 -20.78 13.83 -4.28
CA ASP A 804 -20.72 15.30 -4.26
C ASP A 804 -19.38 15.73 -3.64
N PRO A 805 -18.48 16.38 -4.41
CA PRO A 805 -17.20 16.86 -3.90
C PRO A 805 -17.27 17.86 -2.74
N ASN A 806 -18.45 18.43 -2.47
CA ASN A 806 -18.67 19.32 -1.32
C ASN A 806 -19.62 18.67 -0.29
N GLY A 807 -19.80 17.36 -0.38
CA GLY A 807 -20.69 16.60 0.47
C GLY A 807 -20.23 16.55 1.94
N ALA A 808 -21.11 16.03 2.79
CA ALA A 808 -20.85 15.89 4.22
C ALA A 808 -20.29 14.53 4.63
N TYR A 809 -20.20 13.57 3.70
CA TYR A 809 -19.88 12.18 3.98
C TYR A 809 -18.70 11.68 3.16
N ILE A 810 -17.94 10.75 3.71
CA ILE A 810 -16.97 9.92 3.01
C ILE A 810 -17.46 8.48 2.94
N ALA A 811 -17.22 7.83 1.81
CA ALA A 811 -17.55 6.43 1.62
C ALA A 811 -16.28 5.59 1.80
N TYR A 812 -16.33 4.57 2.65
CA TYR A 812 -15.29 3.54 2.72
C TYR A 812 -15.93 2.16 2.66
N THR A 813 -15.15 1.18 2.22
CA THR A 813 -15.64 -0.19 2.01
C THR A 813 -15.11 -1.11 3.09
N VAL A 814 -16.00 -1.91 3.67
CA VAL A 814 -15.69 -2.94 4.66
C VAL A 814 -15.91 -4.31 4.03
N LEU A 815 -14.99 -5.23 4.27
CA LEU A 815 -15.08 -6.62 3.81
C LEU A 815 -15.99 -7.43 4.75
N SER A 816 -16.91 -8.22 4.17
CA SER A 816 -17.87 -9.02 4.93
C SER A 816 -17.26 -10.31 5.51
N GLY A 817 -16.11 -10.76 5.02
CA GLY A 817 -15.55 -12.07 5.32
C GLY A 817 -16.11 -13.21 4.48
N SER A 818 -17.23 -13.02 3.77
CA SER A 818 -17.90 -14.05 2.97
C SER A 818 -17.40 -14.04 1.53
N ARG A 819 -16.93 -15.19 1.05
CA ARG A 819 -16.36 -15.33 -0.29
C ARG A 819 -17.07 -16.39 -1.13
N ILE A 820 -17.24 -16.09 -2.41
CA ILE A 820 -17.82 -17.01 -3.40
C ILE A 820 -16.88 -17.21 -4.59
N PRO A 821 -16.76 -18.43 -5.13
CA PRO A 821 -15.97 -18.68 -6.33
C PRO A 821 -16.65 -18.04 -7.56
N THR A 822 -15.87 -17.30 -8.33
CA THR A 822 -16.33 -16.52 -9.48
C THR A 822 -15.26 -16.45 -10.55
N THR A 823 -15.68 -16.46 -11.81
CA THR A 823 -14.83 -16.17 -12.96
C THR A 823 -14.74 -14.66 -13.17
N LYS A 824 -13.53 -14.14 -13.15
CA LYS A 824 -13.23 -12.73 -13.44
C LYS A 824 -12.64 -12.59 -14.84
N PHE A 825 -13.24 -11.73 -15.67
CA PHE A 825 -12.76 -11.38 -17.00
C PHE A 825 -12.46 -9.88 -17.07
N GLU A 826 -11.22 -9.54 -17.36
CA GLU A 826 -10.77 -8.16 -17.58
C GLU A 826 -10.28 -8.00 -19.01
N GLY A 827 -10.66 -6.91 -19.66
CA GLY A 827 -10.23 -6.63 -21.02
C GLY A 827 -10.03 -5.14 -21.26
N ILE A 828 -8.95 -4.78 -21.96
CA ILE A 828 -8.67 -3.41 -22.37
C ILE A 828 -8.20 -3.44 -23.82
N GLN A 829 -8.84 -2.66 -24.69
CA GLN A 829 -8.43 -2.45 -26.08
C GLN A 829 -8.23 -0.97 -26.34
N ARG A 830 -7.03 -0.59 -26.77
CA ARG A 830 -6.67 0.78 -27.14
C ARG A 830 -6.22 0.79 -28.59
N LEU A 831 -6.84 1.64 -29.39
CA LEU A 831 -6.50 1.86 -30.79
C LEU A 831 -6.34 3.35 -31.03
N GLU A 832 -5.24 3.74 -31.65
CA GLU A 832 -5.00 5.10 -32.12
C GLU A 832 -4.54 5.01 -33.58
N TYR A 833 -5.20 5.76 -34.46
CA TYR A 833 -4.80 5.88 -35.86
C TYR A 833 -4.52 7.34 -36.19
N ASP A 834 -3.26 7.64 -36.48
CA ASP A 834 -2.77 8.95 -36.85
C ASP A 834 -2.61 9.05 -38.38
N PHE A 835 -3.60 9.66 -39.05
CA PHE A 835 -3.61 9.79 -40.50
C PHE A 835 -2.51 10.73 -41.03
N SER A 836 -1.89 11.54 -40.17
CA SER A 836 -0.82 12.47 -40.56
C SER A 836 0.46 11.78 -41.05
N LYS A 837 0.66 10.52 -40.67
CA LYS A 837 1.88 9.74 -40.94
C LYS A 837 1.87 9.02 -42.30
N LYS A 838 0.83 9.19 -43.13
CA LYS A 838 0.71 8.54 -44.44
C LYS A 838 1.02 9.51 -45.58
N TYR A 839 1.66 9.01 -46.64
CA TYR A 839 2.14 9.81 -47.78
C TYR A 839 1.04 10.34 -48.73
N LYS A 840 -0.24 9.96 -48.57
CA LYS A 840 -1.36 10.43 -49.40
C LYS A 840 -2.63 10.75 -48.58
N THR A 841 -3.16 11.94 -48.93
CA THR A 841 -4.58 12.37 -49.03
C THR A 841 -5.37 12.85 -47.79
N PHE A 842 -6.35 13.71 -48.10
CA PHE A 842 -7.38 14.48 -47.35
C PHE A 842 -7.57 14.33 -45.83
N LEU A 843 -7.23 13.19 -45.23
CA LEU A 843 -7.38 12.90 -43.81
C LEU A 843 -6.15 13.27 -42.98
N LYS A 844 -5.12 13.90 -43.54
CA LYS A 844 -3.83 14.23 -42.85
C LYS A 844 -4.02 14.90 -41.47
N ASN A 845 -5.12 15.63 -41.30
CA ASN A 845 -5.45 16.39 -40.11
C ASN A 845 -6.32 15.61 -39.11
N ILE A 846 -6.63 14.35 -39.37
CA ILE A 846 -7.53 13.52 -38.56
C ILE A 846 -6.73 12.54 -37.70
N LYS A 847 -7.17 12.35 -36.46
CA LYS A 847 -6.75 11.25 -35.59
C LYS A 847 -7.98 10.57 -35.02
N TYR A 848 -7.98 9.24 -35.05
CA TYR A 848 -9.01 8.43 -34.43
C TYR A 848 -8.44 7.71 -33.21
N ARG A 849 -9.19 7.70 -32.11
CA ARG A 849 -8.88 6.99 -30.88
C ARG A 849 -10.08 6.18 -30.45
N MET A 850 -9.84 4.94 -30.06
CA MET A 850 -10.82 4.05 -29.45
C MET A 850 -10.21 3.46 -28.17
N ASP A 851 -10.92 3.60 -27.06
CA ASP A 851 -10.61 2.92 -25.81
C ASP A 851 -11.83 2.12 -25.36
N TRP A 852 -11.67 0.80 -25.28
CA TRP A 852 -12.71 -0.10 -24.80
C TRP A 852 -12.21 -0.86 -23.57
N LYS A 853 -12.92 -0.74 -22.46
CA LYS A 853 -12.67 -1.47 -21.23
C LYS A 853 -13.85 -2.40 -20.91
N TRP A 854 -13.52 -3.60 -20.47
CA TRP A 854 -14.41 -4.64 -19.99
C TRP A 854 -13.92 -5.12 -18.63
N ASP A 855 -14.84 -5.29 -17.71
CA ASP A 855 -14.61 -5.90 -16.40
C ASP A 855 -15.87 -6.71 -16.07
N PHE A 856 -15.72 -8.00 -15.87
CA PHE A 856 -16.80 -8.91 -15.52
C PHE A 856 -16.35 -9.79 -14.38
N ASN A 857 -17.24 -10.03 -13.43
CA ASN A 857 -17.04 -10.92 -12.32
C ASN A 857 -18.36 -11.65 -12.01
N GLY A 858 -18.34 -12.97 -12.01
CA GLY A 858 -19.52 -13.78 -11.73
C GLY A 858 -19.34 -15.25 -12.09
N ASN A 859 -20.38 -16.03 -11.90
CA ASN A 859 -20.38 -17.48 -12.15
C ASN A 859 -20.66 -17.77 -13.63
N ASP A 860 -19.99 -18.79 -14.16
CA ASP A 860 -20.18 -19.31 -15.52
C ASP A 860 -20.09 -18.23 -16.60
N PHE A 861 -18.91 -17.61 -16.72
CA PHE A 861 -18.66 -16.56 -17.71
C PHE A 861 -18.93 -17.04 -19.15
N HIS A 862 -19.79 -16.30 -19.85
CA HIS A 862 -20.00 -16.42 -21.29
C HIS A 862 -20.07 -15.03 -21.91
N ILE A 863 -19.51 -14.88 -23.12
CA ILE A 863 -19.47 -13.59 -23.83
C ILE A 863 -20.87 -12.97 -24.02
N ASN A 864 -21.91 -13.81 -24.10
CA ASN A 864 -23.31 -13.36 -24.23
C ASN A 864 -23.87 -12.83 -22.89
N LYS A 865 -23.53 -13.46 -21.76
CA LYS A 865 -23.96 -13.03 -20.41
C LYS A 865 -23.42 -11.66 -20.03
N TYR A 866 -22.27 -11.26 -20.58
CA TYR A 866 -21.70 -9.93 -20.36
C TYR A 866 -22.70 -8.79 -20.64
N ARG A 867 -23.59 -8.97 -21.63
CA ARG A 867 -24.58 -7.96 -22.04
C ARG A 867 -25.93 -8.07 -21.31
N GLU A 868 -26.12 -9.07 -20.46
CA GLU A 868 -27.40 -9.29 -19.78
C GLU A 868 -27.61 -8.29 -18.65
N ASN A 869 -28.69 -7.50 -18.73
CA ASN A 869 -29.07 -6.48 -17.75
C ASN A 869 -30.03 -7.01 -16.68
N ASN A 870 -29.87 -8.27 -16.27
CA ASN A 870 -30.79 -8.92 -15.33
C ASN A 870 -30.45 -8.54 -13.88
N LEU A 871 -31.23 -7.63 -13.30
CA LEU A 871 -31.12 -7.22 -11.89
C LEU A 871 -31.46 -8.34 -10.89
N ASN A 872 -32.13 -9.42 -11.32
CA ASN A 872 -32.45 -10.55 -10.45
C ASN A 872 -31.37 -11.65 -10.51
N SER A 873 -30.35 -11.47 -11.35
CA SER A 873 -29.30 -12.48 -11.51
C SER A 873 -28.35 -12.45 -10.32
N LYS A 874 -28.36 -13.52 -9.52
CA LYS A 874 -27.37 -13.75 -8.47
C LYS A 874 -26.02 -14.22 -8.99
N SER A 875 -25.91 -14.55 -10.29
CA SER A 875 -24.68 -15.09 -10.87
C SER A 875 -23.68 -14.01 -11.27
N VAL A 876 -24.10 -12.76 -11.46
CA VAL A 876 -23.21 -11.66 -11.84
C VAL A 876 -22.94 -10.80 -10.61
N VAL A 877 -21.70 -10.80 -10.13
CA VAL A 877 -21.26 -9.93 -9.04
C VAL A 877 -21.01 -8.52 -9.56
N ARG A 878 -20.33 -8.38 -10.71
CA ARG A 878 -20.14 -7.11 -11.39
C ARG A 878 -19.97 -7.29 -12.89
N SER A 879 -20.49 -6.39 -13.70
CA SER A 879 -20.21 -6.35 -15.13
C SER A 879 -20.23 -4.92 -15.66
N LYS A 880 -19.06 -4.44 -16.09
CA LYS A 880 -18.79 -3.08 -16.52
C LYS A 880 -18.18 -3.02 -17.91
N SER A 881 -18.78 -2.19 -18.76
CA SER A 881 -18.33 -1.82 -20.10
C SER A 881 -18.11 -0.33 -20.20
N LYS A 882 -17.00 0.10 -20.79
CA LYS A 882 -16.82 1.50 -21.19
C LYS A 882 -16.13 1.58 -22.53
N LEU A 883 -16.85 2.06 -23.54
CA LEU A 883 -16.34 2.32 -24.89
C LEU A 883 -16.29 3.82 -25.13
N LEU A 884 -15.11 4.35 -25.42
CA LEU A 884 -14.87 5.71 -25.88
C LEU A 884 -14.38 5.65 -27.33
N ASN A 885 -15.11 6.31 -28.23
CA ASN A 885 -14.66 6.63 -29.57
C ASN A 885 -14.41 8.13 -29.66
N GLU A 886 -13.29 8.53 -30.23
CA GLU A 886 -12.92 9.93 -30.40
C GLU A 886 -12.31 10.14 -31.80
N ILE A 887 -12.86 11.08 -32.55
CA ILE A 887 -12.30 11.57 -33.82
C ILE A 887 -11.91 13.02 -33.59
N SER A 888 -10.64 13.34 -33.79
CA SER A 888 -10.13 14.71 -33.72
C SER A 888 -9.63 15.14 -35.10
N TYR A 889 -10.05 16.32 -35.53
CA TYR A 889 -9.57 17.02 -36.72
C TYR A 889 -8.84 18.28 -36.27
N LEU A 890 -7.62 18.48 -36.72
CA LEU A 890 -6.81 19.68 -36.46
C LEU A 890 -6.09 20.10 -37.73
N ASN A 891 -6.47 21.25 -38.31
CA ASN A 891 -5.80 21.77 -39.50
C ASN A 891 -4.75 22.85 -39.19
N GLN A 892 -3.91 23.15 -40.18
CA GLN A 892 -2.89 24.22 -40.08
C GLN A 892 -3.51 25.60 -39.85
N ASN A 893 -4.75 25.82 -40.30
CA ASN A 893 -5.47 27.07 -40.14
C ASN A 893 -6.07 27.24 -38.73
N GLY A 894 -5.85 26.30 -37.80
CA GLY A 894 -6.31 26.39 -36.41
C GLY A 894 -7.74 25.89 -36.14
N HIS A 895 -8.44 25.34 -37.15
CA HIS A 895 -9.74 24.71 -36.93
C HIS A 895 -9.57 23.38 -36.21
N GLN A 896 -10.35 23.20 -35.14
CA GLN A 896 -10.40 21.96 -34.38
C GLN A 896 -11.82 21.43 -34.36
N ILE A 897 -11.99 20.15 -34.67
CA ILE A 897 -13.28 19.47 -34.51
C ILE A 897 -12.99 18.19 -33.74
N LYS A 898 -13.65 18.01 -32.61
CA LYS A 898 -13.58 16.81 -31.81
C LYS A 898 -14.97 16.20 -31.73
N ILE A 899 -15.11 14.97 -32.15
CA ILE A 899 -16.36 14.21 -32.04
C ILE A 899 -16.07 13.03 -31.12
N TRP A 900 -16.90 12.83 -30.10
CA TRP A 900 -16.78 11.68 -29.21
C TRP A 900 -18.10 10.95 -29.03
N ASN A 901 -17.98 9.65 -28.77
CA ASN A 901 -19.08 8.79 -28.35
C ASN A 901 -18.60 7.97 -27.15
N ILE A 902 -19.34 8.02 -26.05
CA ILE A 902 -19.12 7.26 -24.83
C ILE A 902 -20.32 6.36 -24.62
N ASN A 903 -20.10 5.05 -24.49
CA ASN A 903 -21.12 4.10 -24.05
C ASN A 903 -20.58 3.37 -22.82
N GLU A 904 -21.22 3.59 -21.68
CA GLU A 904 -20.88 3.01 -20.39
C GLU A 904 -22.07 2.23 -19.83
N ARG A 905 -21.78 1.05 -19.27
CA ARG A 905 -22.76 0.15 -18.66
C ARG A 905 -22.08 -0.48 -17.45
N ASP A 906 -22.68 -0.40 -16.27
CA ASP A 906 -22.15 -0.93 -15.02
C ASP A 906 -23.30 -1.60 -14.25
N LEU A 907 -23.29 -2.93 -14.18
CA LEU A 907 -24.16 -3.71 -13.29
C LEU A 907 -23.31 -4.09 -12.08
N ASN A 908 -23.67 -3.61 -10.91
CA ASN A 908 -22.92 -3.80 -9.68
C ASN A 908 -23.80 -4.48 -8.62
N SER A 909 -23.43 -5.70 -8.23
CA SER A 909 -24.11 -6.53 -7.23
C SER A 909 -23.25 -6.75 -5.99
N LEU A 910 -22.20 -5.93 -5.78
CA LEU A 910 -21.30 -6.06 -4.63
C LEU A 910 -21.99 -5.76 -3.30
N ASP A 911 -23.02 -4.89 -3.30
CA ASP A 911 -23.81 -4.57 -2.11
C ASP A 911 -24.77 -5.73 -1.80
N PRO A 912 -24.70 -6.33 -0.59
CA PRO A 912 -25.57 -7.45 -0.22
C PRO A 912 -27.06 -7.08 -0.19
N ARG A 913 -27.42 -5.80 -0.15
CA ARG A 913 -28.81 -5.33 -0.16
C ARG A 913 -29.48 -5.44 -1.53
N GLY A 914 -28.71 -5.47 -2.63
CA GLY A 914 -29.23 -5.69 -3.98
C GLY A 914 -28.45 -4.95 -5.08
N PRO A 915 -28.46 -5.45 -6.33
CA PRO A 915 -27.74 -4.84 -7.44
C PRO A 915 -28.30 -3.52 -7.98
N ASP A 916 -27.37 -2.70 -8.49
CA ASP A 916 -27.62 -1.47 -9.24
C ASP A 916 -27.12 -1.58 -10.69
N LEU A 917 -27.94 -1.19 -11.66
CA LEU A 917 -27.59 -1.08 -13.07
C LEU A 917 -27.53 0.39 -13.50
N ARG A 918 -26.37 0.84 -13.95
CA ARG A 918 -26.13 2.18 -14.49
C ARG A 918 -25.76 2.09 -15.97
N ILE A 919 -26.49 2.82 -16.83
CA ILE A 919 -26.21 2.92 -18.27
C ILE A 919 -26.06 4.40 -18.60
N ASN A 920 -24.97 4.76 -19.27
CA ASN A 920 -24.69 6.12 -19.72
C ASN A 920 -24.23 6.10 -21.18
N ASN A 921 -24.98 6.76 -22.06
CA ASN A 921 -24.60 6.98 -23.45
C ASN A 921 -24.48 8.48 -23.69
N GLU A 922 -23.37 8.92 -24.24
CA GLU A 922 -23.09 10.32 -24.54
C GLU A 922 -22.48 10.43 -25.93
N ASN A 923 -23.02 11.33 -26.75
CA ASN A 923 -22.49 11.69 -28.05
C ASN A 923 -22.21 13.18 -28.04
N GLY A 924 -20.99 13.60 -28.35
CA GLY A 924 -20.64 15.00 -28.32
C GLY A 924 -19.79 15.45 -29.49
N VAL A 925 -19.88 16.74 -29.77
CA VAL A 925 -19.12 17.47 -30.78
C VAL A 925 -18.60 18.75 -30.13
N ASP A 926 -17.32 19.03 -30.30
CA ASP A 926 -16.64 20.24 -29.89
C ASP A 926 -15.98 20.84 -31.13
N TYR A 927 -16.46 22.02 -31.53
CA TYR A 927 -16.08 22.72 -32.73
C TYR A 927 -15.43 24.06 -32.36
N LEU A 928 -14.15 24.19 -32.68
CA LEU A 928 -13.39 25.42 -32.50
C LEU A 928 -12.95 25.95 -33.87
N LYS A 929 -13.46 27.14 -34.22
CA LYS A 929 -13.16 27.83 -35.48
C LYS A 929 -12.47 29.16 -35.21
N PRO A 930 -11.28 29.41 -35.75
CA PRO A 930 -10.70 30.75 -35.72
C PRO A 930 -11.52 31.71 -36.57
N ILE A 931 -11.96 32.82 -35.98
CA ILE A 931 -12.58 33.97 -36.66
C ILE A 931 -11.46 34.92 -37.12
N ILE A 932 -10.50 35.16 -36.22
CA ILE A 932 -9.23 35.90 -36.42
C ILE A 932 -8.15 35.09 -35.67
N ASN A 933 -6.86 35.27 -35.96
CA ASN A 933 -5.75 34.55 -35.30
C ASN A 933 -5.86 34.49 -33.76
N GLU A 934 -6.46 35.51 -33.15
CA GLU A 934 -6.60 35.67 -31.70
C GLU A 934 -8.01 35.36 -31.17
N MET A 935 -8.98 35.04 -32.01
CA MET A 935 -10.37 34.87 -31.59
C MET A 935 -10.99 33.65 -32.25
N HIS A 936 -11.51 32.73 -31.44
CA HIS A 936 -12.09 31.48 -31.86
C HIS A 936 -13.57 31.45 -31.47
N PHE A 937 -14.42 31.04 -32.39
CA PHE A 937 -15.76 30.57 -32.10
C PHE A 937 -15.69 29.16 -31.53
N GLY A 938 -16.37 28.92 -30.42
CA GLY A 938 -16.50 27.59 -29.81
C GLY A 938 -17.96 27.16 -29.79
N LEU A 939 -18.22 25.92 -30.20
CA LEU A 939 -19.52 25.28 -30.12
C LEU A 939 -19.32 23.87 -29.57
N LYS A 940 -19.82 23.61 -28.37
CA LYS A 940 -19.85 22.28 -27.77
C LYS A 940 -21.29 21.81 -27.68
N LEU A 941 -21.58 20.67 -28.27
CA LEU A 941 -22.89 20.03 -28.25
C LEU A 941 -22.71 18.62 -27.71
N ASP A 942 -23.53 18.21 -26.74
CA ASP A 942 -23.65 16.81 -26.38
C ASP A 942 -25.12 16.40 -26.26
N GLN A 943 -25.37 15.14 -26.60
CA GLN A 943 -26.61 14.44 -26.35
C GLN A 943 -26.29 13.29 -25.43
N HIS A 944 -27.04 13.17 -24.33
CA HIS A 944 -26.78 12.14 -23.33
C HIS A 944 -28.06 11.42 -22.92
N ARG A 945 -27.89 10.18 -22.48
CA ARG A 945 -28.94 9.34 -21.90
C ARG A 945 -28.34 8.52 -20.76
N LYS A 946 -28.85 8.75 -19.55
CA LYS A 946 -28.49 8.06 -18.31
C LYS A 946 -29.70 7.31 -17.78
N ASN A 947 -29.49 6.08 -17.36
CA ASN A 947 -30.53 5.23 -16.78
C ASN A 947 -29.94 4.44 -15.62
N ILE A 948 -30.56 4.57 -14.45
CA ILE A 948 -30.16 3.92 -13.21
C ILE A 948 -31.35 3.12 -12.70
N LYS A 949 -31.13 1.85 -12.41
CA LYS A 949 -32.13 0.96 -11.84
C LYS A 949 -31.54 0.20 -10.65
N SER A 950 -32.32 0.02 -9.59
CA SER A 950 -31.90 -0.68 -8.38
C SER A 950 -32.90 -1.79 -8.04
N SER A 951 -32.40 -2.96 -7.64
CA SER A 951 -33.29 -3.99 -7.08
C SER A 951 -33.56 -3.78 -5.58
N PHE A 952 -32.76 -2.96 -4.90
CA PHE A 952 -32.91 -2.72 -3.46
C PHE A 952 -34.15 -1.86 -3.15
N SER A 953 -34.34 -0.79 -3.92
CA SER A 953 -35.51 0.09 -3.79
C SER A 953 -35.90 0.67 -5.14
N SER A 954 -37.18 0.55 -5.50
CA SER A 954 -37.74 1.17 -6.70
C SER A 954 -37.73 2.70 -6.66
N LEU A 955 -37.55 3.31 -5.48
CA LEU A 955 -37.40 4.77 -5.33
C LEU A 955 -36.07 5.28 -5.91
N ARG A 956 -35.07 4.40 -6.08
CA ARG A 956 -33.77 4.75 -6.67
C ARG A 956 -33.76 4.76 -8.19
N ASP A 957 -34.78 4.16 -8.83
CA ASP A 957 -34.90 4.10 -10.29
C ASP A 957 -35.06 5.51 -10.88
N ARG A 958 -34.18 5.85 -11.82
CA ARG A 958 -34.18 7.15 -12.50
C ARG A 958 -33.68 7.08 -13.92
N SER A 959 -34.31 7.86 -14.80
CA SER A 959 -33.89 8.01 -16.18
C SER A 959 -33.76 9.49 -16.53
N THR A 960 -32.78 9.83 -17.35
CA THR A 960 -32.52 11.20 -17.79
C THR A 960 -31.98 11.16 -19.21
N ALA A 961 -32.63 11.85 -20.14
CA ALA A 961 -32.17 11.98 -21.51
C ALA A 961 -32.33 13.43 -21.95
N GLY A 962 -31.33 13.94 -22.66
CA GLY A 962 -31.25 15.36 -22.92
C GLY A 962 -30.16 15.75 -23.89
N TYR A 963 -30.03 17.07 -24.04
CA TYR A 963 -28.94 17.69 -24.77
C TYR A 963 -28.38 18.86 -23.99
N TRP A 964 -27.11 19.14 -24.23
CA TRP A 964 -26.39 20.26 -23.67
C TRP A 964 -25.63 20.97 -24.77
N SER A 965 -25.68 22.30 -24.74
CA SER A 965 -25.08 23.17 -25.75
C SER A 965 -24.35 24.32 -25.08
N GLU A 966 -23.11 24.54 -25.46
CA GLU A 966 -22.29 25.69 -25.08
C GLU A 966 -21.88 26.41 -26.36
N ILE A 967 -22.36 27.64 -26.54
CA ILE A 967 -22.08 28.45 -27.72
C ILE A 967 -21.37 29.71 -27.28
N GLY A 968 -20.16 29.93 -27.76
CA GLY A 968 -19.33 30.99 -27.22
C GLY A 968 -18.18 31.46 -28.08
N LEU A 969 -17.47 32.43 -27.52
CA LEU A 969 -16.30 33.06 -28.11
C LEU A 969 -15.14 32.94 -27.13
N LYS A 970 -14.01 32.44 -27.64
CA LYS A 970 -12.73 32.40 -26.97
C LYS A 970 -11.82 33.43 -27.61
N LYS A 971 -11.51 34.51 -26.90
CA LYS A 971 -10.62 35.58 -27.38
C LYS A 971 -9.35 35.63 -26.54
N ARG A 972 -8.23 35.48 -27.22
CA ARG A 972 -6.89 35.73 -26.73
C ARG A 972 -6.51 37.17 -27.03
N PHE A 973 -6.77 38.09 -26.11
CA PHE A 973 -6.45 39.51 -26.29
C PHE A 973 -4.94 39.79 -26.34
N SER A 974 -4.14 38.93 -25.73
CA SER A 974 -2.68 38.99 -25.78
C SER A 974 -2.09 37.62 -25.43
N SER A 975 -0.77 37.50 -25.39
CA SER A 975 -0.13 36.32 -24.78
C SER A 975 -0.56 36.12 -23.32
N VAL A 976 -0.99 37.20 -22.66
CA VAL A 976 -1.29 37.31 -21.24
C VAL A 976 -2.77 37.13 -20.91
N LEU A 977 -3.72 37.57 -21.74
CA LEU A 977 -5.14 37.56 -21.37
C LEU A 977 -5.98 36.74 -22.35
N HIS A 978 -6.63 35.69 -21.85
CA HIS A 978 -7.52 34.81 -22.58
C HIS A 978 -8.89 34.88 -21.88
N ILE A 979 -9.93 35.14 -22.64
CA ILE A 979 -11.30 35.24 -22.15
C ILE A 979 -12.16 34.30 -22.99
N GLU A 980 -13.01 33.52 -22.34
CA GLU A 980 -13.99 32.66 -22.98
C GLU A 980 -15.36 32.99 -22.40
N GLY A 981 -16.34 33.25 -23.27
CA GLY A 981 -17.71 33.49 -22.87
C GLY A 981 -18.62 32.54 -23.61
N TYR A 982 -19.39 31.73 -22.88
CA TYR A 982 -20.29 30.72 -23.41
C TYR A 982 -21.72 30.95 -22.92
N LEU A 983 -22.68 30.88 -23.83
CA LEU A 983 -24.08 30.70 -23.51
C LEU A 983 -24.34 29.20 -23.35
N GLN A 984 -24.86 28.81 -22.19
CA GLN A 984 -25.18 27.42 -21.85
C GLN A 984 -26.69 27.18 -22.00
N PHE A 985 -27.05 26.14 -22.74
CA PHE A 985 -28.41 25.67 -22.87
C PHE A 985 -28.44 24.16 -22.60
N GLY A 986 -29.18 23.75 -21.58
CA GLY A 986 -29.41 22.35 -21.25
C GLY A 986 -30.90 22.02 -21.30
N TYR A 987 -31.24 20.83 -21.74
CA TYR A 987 -32.60 20.31 -21.63
C TYR A 987 -32.57 18.83 -21.34
N ASP A 988 -33.16 18.43 -20.22
CA ASP A 988 -33.21 17.05 -19.76
C ASP A 988 -34.64 16.66 -19.39
N ALA A 989 -35.06 15.48 -19.83
CA ALA A 989 -36.34 14.89 -19.46
C ALA A 989 -36.17 13.41 -19.08
N GLY A 990 -37.06 12.91 -18.25
CA GLY A 990 -37.05 11.51 -17.84
C GLY A 990 -37.98 11.23 -16.67
N THR A 991 -37.63 10.23 -15.88
CA THR A 991 -38.48 9.70 -14.81
C THR A 991 -37.69 9.59 -13.51
N HIS A 992 -38.34 9.89 -12.39
CA HIS A 992 -37.80 9.69 -11.06
C HIS A 992 -38.93 9.47 -10.05
N GLN A 993 -38.84 8.44 -9.20
CA GLN A 993 -39.90 8.07 -8.23
C GLN A 993 -41.30 7.99 -8.85
N LEU A 994 -41.40 7.34 -10.02
CA LEU A 994 -42.64 7.20 -10.81
C LEU A 994 -43.19 8.51 -11.42
N ASN A 995 -42.59 9.67 -11.14
CA ASN A 995 -43.00 10.95 -11.70
C ASN A 995 -42.15 11.31 -12.93
N ASN A 996 -42.80 11.85 -13.95
CA ASN A 996 -42.11 12.41 -15.12
C ASN A 996 -41.62 13.82 -14.81
N PHE A 997 -40.41 14.14 -15.30
CA PHE A 997 -39.87 15.49 -15.24
C PHE A 997 -39.32 15.90 -16.60
N SER A 998 -39.36 17.20 -16.85
CA SER A 998 -38.61 17.86 -17.91
C SER A 998 -38.04 19.15 -17.36
N SER A 999 -36.84 19.51 -17.77
CA SER A 999 -36.13 20.64 -17.20
C SER A 999 -35.29 21.33 -18.25
N SER A 1000 -35.22 22.65 -18.14
CA SER A 1000 -34.38 23.46 -19.02
C SER A 1000 -33.45 24.31 -18.20
N LEU A 1001 -32.18 24.33 -18.59
CA LEU A 1001 -31.17 25.23 -18.08
C LEU A 1001 -30.87 26.30 -19.14
N LYS A 1002 -30.86 27.56 -18.71
CA LYS A 1002 -30.29 28.68 -19.47
C LYS A 1002 -29.25 29.36 -18.59
N GLY A 1003 -28.04 29.53 -19.09
CA GLY A 1003 -26.97 30.12 -18.32
C GLY A 1003 -25.91 30.81 -19.16
N VAL A 1004 -25.04 31.50 -18.45
CA VAL A 1004 -23.83 32.12 -18.96
C VAL A 1004 -22.65 31.54 -18.21
N GLN A 1005 -21.62 31.16 -18.95
CA GLN A 1005 -20.32 30.77 -18.41
C GLN A 1005 -19.28 31.76 -18.93
N PHE A 1006 -18.46 32.25 -18.01
CA PHE A 1006 -17.38 33.17 -18.30
C PHE A 1006 -16.09 32.62 -17.70
N ASP A 1007 -15.15 32.25 -18.57
CA ASP A 1007 -13.81 31.84 -18.20
C ASP A 1007 -12.83 32.98 -18.48
N LEU A 1008 -12.02 33.31 -17.48
CA LEU A 1008 -10.96 34.30 -17.55
C LEU A 1008 -9.65 33.60 -17.21
N LEU A 1009 -8.72 33.53 -18.14
CA LEU A 1009 -7.34 33.08 -17.89
C LEU A 1009 -6.40 34.25 -18.13
N HIS A 1010 -5.81 34.76 -17.05
CA HIS A 1010 -4.89 35.89 -17.09
C HIS A 1010 -3.51 35.47 -16.57
N PHE A 1011 -2.48 35.70 -17.37
CA PHE A 1011 -1.07 35.45 -17.03
C PHE A 1011 -0.39 36.77 -16.64
N PHE A 1012 -0.22 37.03 -15.35
CA PHE A 1012 0.44 38.26 -14.90
C PHE A 1012 1.88 38.39 -15.42
N SER A 1013 2.56 37.25 -15.65
CA SER A 1013 3.86 37.13 -16.33
C SER A 1013 4.12 35.66 -16.72
N SER A 1014 5.36 35.30 -17.14
CA SER A 1014 5.78 33.90 -17.21
C SER A 1014 5.71 33.17 -15.87
N LYS A 1015 5.61 33.93 -14.78
CA LYS A 1015 5.64 33.45 -13.40
C LYS A 1015 4.25 33.35 -12.77
N GLY A 1016 3.14 33.56 -13.45
CA GLY A 1016 1.85 33.38 -12.78
C GLY A 1016 0.64 33.46 -13.67
N ARG A 1017 -0.40 32.70 -13.32
CA ARG A 1017 -1.70 32.66 -13.98
C ARG A 1017 -2.83 32.65 -12.95
N ILE A 1018 -3.93 33.30 -13.26
CA ILE A 1018 -5.21 33.12 -12.58
C ILE A 1018 -6.24 32.68 -13.61
N GLN A 1019 -6.97 31.63 -13.26
CA GLN A 1019 -8.08 31.09 -14.03
C GLN A 1019 -9.34 31.25 -13.19
N THR A 1020 -10.29 32.06 -13.65
CA THR A 1020 -11.60 32.22 -13.02
C THR A 1020 -12.65 31.67 -13.95
N ARG A 1021 -13.53 30.80 -13.44
CA ARG A 1021 -14.74 30.33 -14.11
C ARG A 1021 -15.93 30.81 -13.31
N PHE A 1022 -16.74 31.68 -13.91
CA PHE A 1022 -18.02 32.10 -13.39
C PHE A 1022 -19.12 31.43 -14.19
N GLU A 1023 -20.03 30.74 -13.53
CA GLU A 1023 -21.23 30.15 -14.13
C GLU A 1023 -22.45 30.71 -13.41
N TRP A 1024 -23.36 31.28 -14.19
CA TRP A 1024 -24.68 31.67 -13.70
C TRP A 1024 -25.74 31.04 -14.58
N SER A 1025 -26.56 30.19 -13.99
CA SER A 1025 -27.60 29.48 -14.71
C SER A 1025 -28.89 29.46 -13.93
N ASN A 1026 -30.02 29.47 -14.64
CA ASN A 1026 -31.33 29.28 -14.06
C ASN A 1026 -31.95 28.00 -14.62
N VAL A 1027 -32.40 27.14 -13.71
CA VAL A 1027 -33.01 25.84 -14.03
C VAL A 1027 -34.50 25.91 -13.74
N ASN A 1028 -35.30 25.71 -14.79
CA ASN A 1028 -36.74 25.57 -14.67
C ASN A 1028 -37.12 24.10 -14.72
N LEU A 1029 -37.93 23.65 -13.75
CA LEU A 1029 -38.49 22.31 -13.69
C LEU A 1029 -39.95 22.35 -14.15
N PHE A 1030 -40.32 21.42 -15.01
CA PHE A 1030 -41.67 21.23 -15.54
C PHE A 1030 -42.09 19.76 -15.35
N GLY A 1031 -43.37 19.54 -15.03
CA GLY A 1031 -43.92 18.19 -14.79
C GLY A 1031 -44.37 17.98 -13.35
N GLU A 1032 -44.55 16.72 -12.97
CA GLU A 1032 -45.12 16.33 -11.67
C GLU A 1032 -44.04 16.14 -10.58
N ALA A 1033 -42.78 15.98 -10.99
CA ALA A 1033 -41.66 15.84 -10.07
C ALA A 1033 -41.37 17.16 -9.32
N ARG A 1034 -41.02 17.05 -8.04
CA ARG A 1034 -40.62 18.20 -7.19
C ARG A 1034 -39.09 18.40 -7.12
N TYR A 1035 -38.31 17.41 -7.54
CA TYR A 1035 -36.86 17.38 -7.44
C TYR A 1035 -36.23 16.87 -8.74
N LEU A 1036 -35.01 17.32 -9.03
CA LEU A 1036 -34.21 16.83 -10.17
C LEU A 1036 -33.28 15.70 -9.72
N PRO A 1037 -33.15 14.62 -10.50
CA PRO A 1037 -32.16 13.59 -10.20
C PRO A 1037 -30.74 14.18 -10.32
N PRO A 1038 -29.75 13.67 -9.55
CA PRO A 1038 -28.39 14.22 -9.54
C PRO A 1038 -27.69 14.25 -10.90
N GLU A 1039 -28.08 13.35 -11.79
CA GLU A 1039 -27.50 13.19 -13.11
C GLU A 1039 -28.02 14.19 -14.15
N ALA A 1040 -29.15 14.87 -13.86
CA ALA A 1040 -29.79 15.84 -14.74
C ALA A 1040 -29.08 17.19 -14.73
N LEU A 1041 -29.06 17.83 -15.90
CA LEU A 1041 -28.46 19.14 -16.17
C LEU A 1041 -27.07 19.26 -15.55
N ARG A 1042 -26.24 18.21 -15.67
CA ARG A 1042 -24.88 18.12 -15.10
C ARG A 1042 -24.82 18.45 -13.59
N GLY A 1043 -25.87 18.11 -12.85
CA GLY A 1043 -25.96 18.29 -11.40
C GLY A 1043 -26.24 19.72 -10.95
N HIS A 1044 -26.78 20.60 -11.81
CA HIS A 1044 -27.32 21.90 -11.39
C HIS A 1044 -28.64 21.73 -10.60
N GLY A 1045 -28.82 22.51 -9.54
CA GLY A 1045 -30.05 22.50 -8.72
C GLY A 1045 -31.21 23.25 -9.39
N ILE A 1046 -32.43 23.11 -8.87
CA ILE A 1046 -33.60 23.85 -9.36
C ILE A 1046 -33.48 25.33 -9.00
N GLY A 1047 -33.91 26.22 -9.89
CA GLY A 1047 -33.86 27.67 -9.70
C GLY A 1047 -32.51 28.26 -10.05
N GLU A 1048 -32.13 29.31 -9.33
CA GLU A 1048 -30.90 30.05 -9.60
C GLU A 1048 -29.66 29.31 -9.08
N ASN A 1049 -28.67 29.13 -9.94
CA ASN A 1049 -27.38 28.51 -9.64
C ASN A 1049 -26.27 29.52 -9.96
N ARG A 1050 -25.44 29.83 -8.98
CA ARG A 1050 -24.22 30.65 -9.16
C ARG A 1050 -23.03 29.83 -8.70
N ARG A 1051 -22.09 29.57 -9.60
CA ARG A 1051 -20.84 28.85 -9.28
C ARG A 1051 -19.66 29.72 -9.70
N VAL A 1052 -18.68 29.88 -8.83
CA VAL A 1052 -17.43 30.59 -9.15
C VAL A 1052 -16.27 29.74 -8.71
N ASN A 1053 -15.42 29.34 -9.65
CA ASN A 1053 -14.18 28.65 -9.37
C ASN A 1053 -13.00 29.54 -9.76
N ILE A 1054 -12.14 29.90 -8.81
CA ILE A 1054 -10.96 30.73 -9.02
C ILE A 1054 -9.73 29.90 -8.67
N ASN A 1055 -8.92 29.56 -9.67
CA ASN A 1055 -7.64 28.89 -9.52
C ASN A 1055 -6.51 29.85 -9.85
N GLY A 1056 -5.74 30.28 -8.85
CA GLY A 1056 -4.50 31.02 -9.02
C GLY A 1056 -3.29 30.10 -8.90
N ASN A 1057 -2.29 30.28 -9.76
CA ASN A 1057 -0.94 29.78 -9.57
C ASN A 1057 0.03 30.94 -9.80
N LEU A 1058 0.82 31.31 -8.79
CA LEU A 1058 1.77 32.42 -8.83
C LEU A 1058 3.13 31.96 -8.32
N PHE A 1059 4.13 31.99 -9.19
CA PHE A 1059 5.54 31.98 -8.84
C PHE A 1059 6.00 33.39 -8.45
N LEU A 1060 6.37 33.61 -7.19
CA LEU A 1060 6.96 34.87 -6.74
C LEU A 1060 8.39 35.04 -7.28
N LYS A 1061 9.12 33.92 -7.35
CA LYS A 1061 10.44 33.73 -7.99
C LYS A 1061 10.52 32.30 -8.55
N ASP A 1062 11.65 31.93 -9.15
CA ASP A 1062 11.86 30.59 -9.73
C ASP A 1062 11.79 29.47 -8.65
N ASN A 1063 11.90 29.89 -7.39
CA ASN A 1063 12.04 29.06 -6.19
C ASN A 1063 10.82 29.12 -5.26
N PHE A 1064 9.71 29.75 -5.66
CA PHE A 1064 8.53 29.85 -4.79
C PHE A 1064 7.24 29.97 -5.60
N SER A 1065 6.28 29.08 -5.39
CA SER A 1065 4.94 29.09 -5.98
C SER A 1065 3.83 29.11 -4.94
N ILE A 1066 2.70 29.69 -5.34
CA ILE A 1066 1.48 29.81 -4.56
C ILE A 1066 0.36 29.27 -5.45
N ASN A 1067 -0.33 28.24 -5.02
CA ASN A 1067 -1.57 27.77 -5.65
C ASN A 1067 -2.74 28.12 -4.74
N ILE A 1068 -3.79 28.71 -5.29
CA ILE A 1068 -5.01 29.06 -4.56
C ILE A 1068 -6.18 28.55 -5.39
N ASN A 1069 -7.13 27.86 -4.77
CA ASN A 1069 -8.39 27.43 -5.36
C ASN A 1069 -9.53 27.91 -4.45
N ILE A 1070 -10.43 28.71 -5.01
CA ILE A 1070 -11.63 29.20 -4.32
C ILE A 1070 -12.82 28.70 -5.11
N ASN A 1071 -13.71 27.98 -4.43
CA ASN A 1071 -14.95 27.49 -5.01
C ASN A 1071 -16.13 28.10 -4.27
N TYR A 1072 -16.92 28.91 -4.94
CA TYR A 1072 -18.18 29.44 -4.45
C TYR A 1072 -19.33 28.74 -5.15
N ILE A 1073 -20.31 28.26 -4.38
CA ILE A 1073 -21.53 27.64 -4.87
C ILE A 1073 -22.70 28.25 -4.13
N SER A 1074 -23.66 28.78 -4.89
CA SER A 1074 -24.96 29.20 -4.39
C SER A 1074 -26.03 28.54 -5.25
N ASP A 1075 -26.73 27.56 -4.70
CA ASP A 1075 -27.89 26.90 -5.30
C ASP A 1075 -28.85 26.43 -4.20
N ILE A 1076 -29.90 25.68 -4.55
CA ILE A 1076 -30.89 25.19 -3.58
C ILE A 1076 -30.31 24.26 -2.49
N ARG A 1077 -29.14 23.65 -2.73
CA ARG A 1077 -28.46 22.72 -1.79
C ARG A 1077 -27.44 23.45 -0.94
N TYR A 1078 -26.75 24.43 -1.53
CA TYR A 1078 -25.65 25.17 -0.91
C TYR A 1078 -25.97 26.66 -0.92
N ASP A 1079 -26.21 27.24 0.25
CA ASP A 1079 -26.44 28.68 0.39
C ASP A 1079 -25.12 29.42 0.62
N ASN A 1080 -24.71 30.24 -0.36
CA ASN A 1080 -23.50 31.06 -0.34
C ASN A 1080 -22.24 30.30 0.15
N PHE A 1081 -22.09 29.03 -0.26
CA PHE A 1081 -21.05 28.14 0.20
C PHE A 1081 -19.71 28.48 -0.47
N ILE A 1082 -18.68 28.79 0.33
CA ILE A 1082 -17.32 29.11 -0.16
C ILE A 1082 -16.35 28.07 0.40
N ASN A 1083 -15.76 27.25 -0.45
CA ASN A 1083 -14.61 26.42 -0.08
C ASN A 1083 -13.33 27.10 -0.57
N LEU A 1084 -12.34 27.22 0.30
CA LEU A 1084 -11.03 27.80 -0.04
C LEU A 1084 -9.94 26.78 0.26
N SER A 1085 -9.11 26.49 -0.72
CA SER A 1085 -7.86 25.74 -0.56
C SER A 1085 -6.68 26.52 -1.10
N GLY A 1086 -5.56 26.47 -0.38
CA GLY A 1086 -4.33 27.15 -0.77
C GLY A 1086 -3.11 26.28 -0.47
N GLU A 1087 -2.15 26.25 -1.38
CA GLU A 1087 -0.84 25.63 -1.22
C GLU A 1087 0.24 26.70 -1.45
N LEU A 1088 1.15 26.85 -0.49
CA LEU A 1088 2.39 27.59 -0.66
C LEU A 1088 3.52 26.59 -0.84
N ARG A 1089 4.37 26.74 -1.86
CA ARG A 1089 5.47 25.82 -2.14
C ARG A 1089 6.77 26.56 -2.46
N ALA A 1090 7.84 26.28 -1.73
CA ALA A 1090 9.19 26.71 -2.07
C ALA A 1090 9.93 25.60 -2.82
N TYR A 1091 10.78 25.95 -3.78
CA TYR A 1091 11.75 25.10 -4.45
C TYR A 1091 13.14 25.67 -4.16
N PHE A 1092 14.14 24.84 -3.91
CA PHE A 1092 15.50 25.31 -3.64
C PHE A 1092 16.51 24.34 -4.22
#